data_AF-Q4RPN9-F1
#
_entry.id   AF-Q4RPN9-F1
#
_cell.length_a   1.000
_cell.length_b   1.000
_cell.length_c   1.000
_cell.angle_alpha   90.00
_cell.angle_beta   90.00
_cell.angle_gamma   90.00
#
_symmetry.space_group_name_H-M   'P 1'
#
loop_
_entity.id
_entity.type
_entity.pdbx_description
1 polymer ?
#
loop_
_entity_poly.entity_id
_entity_poly.type
_entity_poly.pdbx_seq_one_letter_code
_entity_poly.pdbx_strand_id
1 'polypeptide(L)'
;MSAPSSLRCLYHPGPKKAPPEAQLGCLSPSLCLVVARRGAERSIRRSGSRSQRRDTGLLLKALVEAEIDGVAVSNHLTALRDTVGGLSKDKRLSGLHAASVRRQQESLLEKMEAFERSNRGLRDLLRGWSDNEVKEEKALENQTSRISEHLEMEKVQTRTRIGGSFTAGVPASSSRFFPKQDKAKTSGEFSRILQSTQSHLESELSRMEAEKAHLAAQIQRLQQGREQQQERQKALQEEAEKAEKESEEQRRRDQEALALVSQRAERAEEAARQFSLKLQEKEFDLAQALNTSGDWCRRHSKEAAANAQLEEENAALGRQLSELKAAEEKSRCETDSLLDQLRHLAGENDSARVENQRLQGLLMSSEETLRGLQTEAHQMKSSIKKQNNLVEKYKKKIQQVRLEAEETGVKLEVKQAEMRELKLSLEVEKEQMRQELLARLRELDAAADRLRRTEQQLREAQQEAQQHQRRNEEYSSGLAEVRQKVRARGPSSAHEGSLTALCVQVEQQGTHLETFQQKNLLLQEENGVLKEKVFNLERKLGSLKAQNEEMSKSLASKEVGVQRLQKQLDEKTQECSVLSRQLQDTLDDAQRQVDTPPAAAPSSHAWRERSSPAGGKQHAEGSGQGEDVSVQSVGPAEPAEPSQSRAEPAAAQQRGGSGPLGWVGTGSDLVTDYGLLPQMERRYRTQLQNMKDRLEQSDSKNRSLQNYVHFLKTSYGNN
;
A
#
# COMPACT_ATOMS: atom_id res chain seq x y z
N MET A 1 63.02 28.18 13.75
CA MET A 1 63.51 29.09 14.82
C MET A 1 62.30 29.71 15.52
N SER A 2 62.51 30.34 16.68
CA SER A 2 61.57 31.24 17.37
C SER A 2 60.25 30.65 17.91
N ALA A 3 60.23 30.37 19.22
CA ALA A 3 59.16 30.88 20.10
C ALA A 3 59.50 32.35 20.48
N PRO A 4 58.51 33.18 20.90
CA PRO A 4 58.19 33.36 22.33
C PRO A 4 56.69 33.09 22.65
N SER A 5 56.23 32.73 23.86
CA SER A 5 56.29 33.41 25.18
C SER A 5 55.35 34.64 25.27
N SER A 6 54.49 34.87 26.28
CA SER A 6 54.21 34.18 27.57
C SER A 6 52.85 34.63 28.17
N LEU A 7 52.54 34.21 29.42
CA LEU A 7 51.46 34.69 30.33
C LEU A 7 50.02 34.20 30.05
N ARG A 8 49.17 33.88 31.06
CA ARG A 8 49.41 33.44 32.45
C ARG A 8 48.15 32.69 33.01
N CYS A 9 48.38 31.74 33.91
CA CYS A 9 47.45 31.08 34.86
C CYS A 9 45.91 31.24 34.72
N LEU A 10 45.20 30.11 34.58
CA LEU A 10 44.25 29.60 35.60
C LEU A 10 44.01 28.10 35.37
N TYR A 11 44.10 27.28 36.42
CA TYR A 11 44.10 25.80 36.31
C TYR A 11 42.89 25.20 37.02
N HIS A 12 41.76 25.06 36.32
CA HIS A 12 40.57 24.38 36.84
C HIS A 12 40.63 22.87 36.54
N PRO A 13 40.52 21.98 37.54
CA PRO A 13 40.45 20.54 37.30
C PRO A 13 39.04 20.16 36.82
N GLY A 14 38.94 19.77 35.54
CA GLY A 14 37.81 19.01 35.02
C GLY A 14 37.61 17.67 35.76
N PRO A 15 36.45 17.02 35.63
CA PRO A 15 35.99 16.03 36.59
C PRO A 15 36.92 14.82 36.72
N LYS A 16 37.22 14.46 37.97
CA LYS A 16 37.87 13.20 38.32
C LYS A 16 37.01 12.06 37.79
N LYS A 17 37.55 11.21 36.90
CA LYS A 17 36.99 9.88 36.68
C LYS A 17 37.00 9.14 38.03
N ALA A 18 35.84 8.64 38.46
CA ALA A 18 35.78 7.74 39.61
C ALA A 18 36.59 6.46 39.31
N PRO A 19 37.24 5.84 40.31
CA PRO A 19 37.82 4.52 40.13
C PRO A 19 36.71 3.49 39.87
N PRO A 20 36.89 2.53 38.96
CA PRO A 20 35.90 1.49 38.71
C PRO A 20 35.95 0.42 39.81
N GLU A 21 35.20 0.62 40.90
CA GLU A 21 35.00 -0.44 41.91
C GLU A 21 34.15 -1.62 41.38
N ALA A 22 33.53 -1.46 40.21
CA ALA A 22 32.78 -2.48 39.49
C ALA A 22 33.69 -3.37 38.60
N GLN A 23 34.59 -4.16 39.20
CA GLN A 23 35.23 -5.30 38.50
C GLN A 23 35.77 -6.44 39.38
N LEU A 24 35.62 -6.38 40.71
CA LEU A 24 36.06 -7.47 41.62
C LEU A 24 35.23 -8.76 41.51
N GLY A 25 34.12 -8.76 40.76
CA GLY A 25 33.28 -9.95 40.53
C GLY A 25 33.87 -11.00 39.59
N CYS A 26 35.03 -10.76 38.99
CA CYS A 26 35.62 -11.63 37.95
C CYS A 26 36.84 -12.46 38.41
N LEU A 27 37.24 -12.39 39.69
CA LEU A 27 38.38 -13.15 40.19
C LEU A 27 38.03 -14.63 40.38
N SER A 28 38.90 -15.53 39.92
CA SER A 28 38.73 -16.98 40.11
C SER A 28 38.60 -17.34 41.62
N PRO A 29 37.70 -18.28 42.01
CA PRO A 29 37.56 -18.74 43.40
C PRO A 29 38.88 -19.23 44.01
N SER A 30 39.76 -19.80 43.19
CA SER A 30 41.13 -20.19 43.55
C SER A 30 41.95 -19.02 44.09
N LEU A 31 41.79 -17.83 43.51
CA LEU A 31 42.53 -16.62 43.85
C LEU A 31 42.02 -16.03 45.18
N CYS A 32 40.71 -16.05 45.41
CA CYS A 32 40.10 -15.73 46.70
C CYS A 32 40.60 -16.68 47.82
N LEU A 33 40.70 -17.98 47.55
CA LEU A 33 41.25 -18.97 48.49
C LEU A 33 42.73 -18.75 48.79
N VAL A 34 43.55 -18.37 47.80
CA VAL A 34 44.97 -18.02 48.00
C VAL A 34 45.11 -16.75 48.85
N VAL A 35 44.34 -15.70 48.58
CA VAL A 35 44.33 -14.46 49.38
C VAL A 35 43.88 -14.73 50.83
N ALA A 36 42.88 -15.62 51.02
CA ALA A 36 42.41 -16.04 52.34
C ALA A 36 43.45 -16.88 53.11
N ARG A 37 44.09 -17.88 52.49
CA ARG A 37 45.17 -18.67 53.12
C ARG A 37 46.32 -17.79 53.59
N ARG A 38 46.77 -16.86 52.73
CA ARG A 38 47.80 -15.86 53.08
C ARG A 38 47.32 -14.83 54.10
N GLY A 39 46.05 -14.85 54.51
CA GLY A 39 45.52 -14.16 55.69
C GLY A 39 45.86 -14.87 56.99
N ALA A 40 45.66 -16.20 57.04
CA ALA A 40 45.92 -17.02 58.23
C ALA A 40 47.41 -17.17 58.55
N GLU A 41 48.25 -17.37 57.52
CA GLU A 41 49.72 -17.54 57.67
C GLU A 41 50.42 -16.29 58.24
N ARG A 42 49.76 -15.13 58.18
CA ARG A 42 50.32 -13.81 58.49
C ARG A 42 50.65 -13.59 59.98
N SER A 43 50.25 -14.50 60.87
CA SER A 43 50.57 -14.46 62.31
C SER A 43 51.91 -15.10 62.70
N ILE A 44 52.47 -16.00 61.89
CA ILE A 44 53.53 -16.94 62.35
C ILE A 44 54.96 -16.45 62.10
N ARG A 45 55.23 -15.59 61.11
CA ARG A 45 56.57 -15.04 60.84
C ARG A 45 56.67 -13.53 61.17
N ARG A 46 56.89 -13.20 62.45
CA ARG A 46 57.08 -11.82 62.95
C ARG A 46 58.50 -11.25 62.75
N SER A 47 59.16 -11.55 61.63
CA SER A 47 60.52 -11.09 61.32
C SER A 47 60.80 -11.00 59.81
N GLY A 48 59.89 -10.38 59.05
CA GLY A 48 60.05 -10.11 57.61
C GLY A 48 60.30 -8.62 57.34
N SER A 49 61.21 -8.31 56.41
CA SER A 49 61.74 -6.97 56.19
C SER A 49 60.76 -6.01 55.47
N ARG A 50 61.03 -4.70 55.53
CA ARG A 50 60.17 -3.65 54.92
C ARG A 50 60.14 -3.71 53.38
N SER A 51 61.15 -4.30 52.73
CA SER A 51 61.16 -4.63 51.30
C SER A 51 60.21 -5.79 51.01
N GLN A 52 60.34 -6.91 51.72
CA GLN A 52 59.57 -8.12 51.51
C GLN A 52 58.04 -7.88 51.49
N ARG A 53 57.53 -6.97 52.35
CA ARG A 53 56.11 -6.55 52.34
C ARG A 53 55.71 -5.74 51.09
N ARG A 54 56.62 -4.95 50.50
CA ARG A 54 56.40 -4.25 49.23
C ARG A 54 56.42 -5.25 48.07
N ASP A 55 57.36 -6.17 48.08
CA ASP A 55 57.53 -7.18 47.02
C ASP A 55 56.31 -8.11 46.95
N THR A 56 55.76 -8.53 48.09
CA THR A 56 54.47 -9.24 48.13
C THR A 56 53.29 -8.40 47.64
N GLY A 57 53.32 -7.08 47.84
CA GLY A 57 52.29 -6.16 47.34
C GLY A 57 52.35 -5.97 45.83
N LEU A 58 53.55 -5.83 45.27
CA LEU A 58 53.79 -5.77 43.82
C LEU A 58 53.41 -7.09 43.13
N LEU A 59 53.76 -8.24 43.73
CA LEU A 59 53.38 -9.56 43.24
C LEU A 59 51.85 -9.76 43.24
N LEU A 60 51.16 -9.39 44.33
CA LEU A 60 49.69 -9.45 44.39
C LEU A 60 49.03 -8.50 43.38
N LYS A 61 49.60 -7.31 43.16
CA LYS A 61 49.13 -6.38 42.14
C LYS A 61 49.28 -6.95 40.73
N ALA A 62 50.46 -7.46 40.38
CA ALA A 62 50.71 -8.08 39.08
C ALA A 62 49.83 -9.33 38.83
N LEU A 63 49.50 -10.08 39.89
CA LEU A 63 48.60 -11.22 39.81
C LEU A 63 47.15 -10.78 39.49
N VAL A 64 46.67 -9.70 40.10
CA VAL A 64 45.36 -9.12 39.79
C VAL A 64 45.34 -8.49 38.39
N GLU A 65 46.40 -7.79 37.97
CA GLU A 65 46.50 -7.22 36.61
C GLU A 65 46.50 -8.33 35.54
N ALA A 66 47.25 -9.42 35.73
CA ALA A 66 47.25 -10.57 34.82
C ALA A 66 45.90 -11.33 34.79
N GLU A 67 45.20 -11.46 35.91
CA GLU A 67 43.84 -12.05 35.95
C GLU A 67 42.84 -11.15 35.21
N ILE A 68 42.90 -9.82 35.39
CA ILE A 68 42.04 -8.85 34.69
C ILE A 68 42.26 -8.91 33.18
N ASP A 69 43.52 -8.91 32.71
CA ASP A 69 43.81 -9.04 31.29
C ASP A 69 43.36 -10.40 30.72
N GLY A 70 43.52 -11.49 31.50
CA GLY A 70 43.08 -12.83 31.11
C GLY A 70 41.55 -12.93 30.98
N VAL A 71 40.81 -12.32 31.92
CA VAL A 71 39.35 -12.14 31.83
C VAL A 71 38.97 -11.28 30.64
N ALA A 72 39.70 -10.20 30.35
CA ALA A 72 39.45 -9.35 29.19
C ALA A 72 39.62 -10.12 27.87
N VAL A 73 40.65 -10.97 27.75
CA VAL A 73 40.83 -11.89 26.62
C VAL A 73 39.67 -12.90 26.53
N SER A 74 39.30 -13.54 27.64
CA SER A 74 38.21 -14.51 27.70
C SER A 74 36.88 -13.91 27.21
N ASN A 75 36.55 -12.70 27.68
CA ASN A 75 35.34 -11.98 27.30
C ASN A 75 35.32 -11.55 25.81
N HIS A 76 36.49 -11.36 25.19
CA HIS A 76 36.58 -11.06 23.75
C HIS A 76 36.59 -12.34 22.89
N LEU A 77 37.11 -13.45 23.40
CA LEU A 77 36.95 -14.77 22.79
C LEU A 77 35.48 -15.21 22.76
N THR A 78 34.72 -14.99 23.83
CA THR A 78 33.27 -15.28 23.84
C THR A 78 32.51 -14.36 22.88
N ALA A 79 32.76 -13.04 22.90
CA ALA A 79 32.13 -12.11 21.95
C ALA A 79 32.46 -12.43 20.48
N LEU A 80 33.72 -12.79 20.16
CA LEU A 80 34.11 -13.21 18.81
C LEU A 80 33.44 -14.54 18.41
N ARG A 81 33.41 -15.53 19.31
CA ARG A 81 32.69 -16.80 19.09
C ARG A 81 31.20 -16.54 18.81
N ASP A 82 30.57 -15.65 19.56
CA ASP A 82 29.13 -15.43 19.49
C ASP A 82 28.74 -14.61 18.24
N THR A 83 29.59 -13.68 17.81
CA THR A 83 29.44 -13.03 16.49
C THR A 83 29.63 -14.04 15.34
N VAL A 84 30.64 -14.90 15.38
CA VAL A 84 30.84 -15.98 14.38
C VAL A 84 29.67 -16.97 14.38
N GLY A 85 29.14 -17.34 15.55
CA GLY A 85 27.97 -18.20 15.71
C GLY A 85 26.65 -17.55 15.25
N GLY A 86 26.58 -16.22 15.23
CA GLY A 86 25.54 -15.47 14.52
C GLY A 86 25.69 -15.56 13.01
N LEU A 87 26.90 -15.32 12.49
CA LEU A 87 27.21 -15.38 11.05
C LEU A 87 26.99 -16.76 10.44
N SER A 88 27.20 -17.85 11.18
CA SER A 88 26.89 -19.21 10.73
C SER A 88 25.38 -19.49 10.53
N LYS A 89 24.49 -18.61 11.01
CA LYS A 89 23.03 -18.73 10.86
C LYS A 89 22.48 -17.90 9.69
N ASP A 90 23.22 -16.88 9.25
CA ASP A 90 22.76 -15.93 8.23
C ASP A 90 23.30 -16.31 6.83
N LYS A 91 22.38 -16.51 5.88
CA LYS A 91 22.71 -17.03 4.54
C LYS A 91 23.26 -15.99 3.57
N ARG A 92 23.47 -14.74 4.00
CA ARG A 92 24.01 -13.64 3.16
C ARG A 92 25.23 -12.96 3.81
N LEU A 93 26.40 -13.59 3.65
CA LEU A 93 27.70 -13.07 4.10
C LEU A 93 28.12 -11.79 3.36
N SER A 94 27.59 -10.63 3.77
CA SER A 94 28.01 -9.33 3.23
C SER A 94 29.42 -8.95 3.69
N GLY A 95 30.16 -8.18 2.88
CA GLY A 95 31.54 -7.78 3.18
C GLY A 95 31.70 -6.95 4.47
N LEU A 96 30.62 -6.32 4.95
CA LEU A 96 30.59 -5.62 6.24
C LEU A 96 30.81 -6.57 7.42
N HIS A 97 30.31 -7.81 7.32
CA HIS A 97 30.53 -8.84 8.35
C HIS A 97 31.99 -9.30 8.38
N ALA A 98 32.62 -9.49 7.22
CA ALA A 98 34.05 -9.81 7.14
C ALA A 98 34.92 -8.68 7.73
N ALA A 99 34.55 -7.41 7.52
CA ALA A 99 35.21 -6.26 8.16
C ALA A 99 34.96 -6.21 9.68
N SER A 100 33.76 -6.61 10.15
CA SER A 100 33.43 -6.68 11.58
C SER A 100 34.25 -7.77 12.30
N VAL A 101 34.29 -8.98 11.75
CA VAL A 101 35.10 -10.10 12.28
C VAL A 101 36.58 -9.73 12.31
N ARG A 102 37.09 -9.08 11.25
CA ARG A 102 38.49 -8.61 11.21
C ARG A 102 38.80 -7.65 12.36
N ARG A 103 37.96 -6.64 12.60
CA ARG A 103 38.15 -5.67 13.72
C ARG A 103 38.07 -6.34 15.10
N GLN A 104 37.20 -7.34 15.27
CA GLN A 104 37.12 -8.13 16.50
C GLN A 104 38.37 -9.01 16.69
N GLN A 105 38.91 -9.60 15.61
CA GLN A 105 40.16 -10.35 15.61
C GLN A 105 41.36 -9.44 15.95
N GLU A 106 41.45 -8.25 15.34
CA GLU A 106 42.48 -7.24 15.60
C GLU A 106 42.46 -6.82 17.09
N SER A 107 41.30 -6.44 17.63
CA SER A 107 41.20 -6.04 19.05
C SER A 107 41.34 -7.20 20.05
N LEU A 108 41.08 -8.45 19.63
CA LEU A 108 41.41 -9.62 20.43
C LEU A 108 42.93 -9.83 20.51
N LEU A 109 43.66 -9.68 19.41
CA LEU A 109 45.13 -9.80 19.39
C LEU A 109 45.79 -8.75 20.30
N GLU A 110 45.35 -7.49 20.26
CA GLU A 110 45.82 -6.43 21.18
C GLU A 110 45.71 -6.83 22.65
N LYS A 111 44.63 -7.52 23.02
CA LYS A 111 44.32 -7.95 24.39
C LYS A 111 45.05 -9.22 24.77
N MET A 112 45.25 -10.14 23.82
CA MET A 112 46.11 -11.31 24.00
C MET A 112 47.55 -10.87 24.25
N GLU A 113 48.09 -9.91 23.50
CA GLU A 113 49.40 -9.33 23.78
C GLU A 113 49.46 -8.64 25.15
N ALA A 114 48.41 -7.92 25.56
CA ALA A 114 48.34 -7.29 26.88
C ALA A 114 48.42 -8.34 28.01
N PHE A 115 47.61 -9.39 27.93
CA PHE A 115 47.65 -10.53 28.84
C PHE A 115 49.01 -11.23 28.82
N GLU A 116 49.62 -11.45 27.65
CA GLU A 116 50.97 -12.02 27.62
C GLU A 116 52.01 -11.09 28.26
N ARG A 117 51.89 -9.76 28.11
CA ARG A 117 52.80 -8.78 28.74
C ARG A 117 52.68 -8.80 30.27
N SER A 118 51.47 -8.81 30.83
CA SER A 118 51.26 -8.92 32.28
C SER A 118 51.60 -10.31 32.83
N ASN A 119 51.28 -11.39 32.10
CA ASN A 119 51.62 -12.77 32.48
C ASN A 119 53.14 -13.04 32.41
N ARG A 120 53.88 -12.42 31.48
CA ARG A 120 55.35 -12.41 31.47
C ARG A 120 55.90 -11.70 32.72
N GLY A 121 55.45 -10.47 33.00
CA GLY A 121 55.86 -9.73 34.20
C GLY A 121 55.55 -10.45 35.52
N LEU A 122 54.40 -11.13 35.60
CA LEU A 122 54.04 -11.99 36.73
C LEU A 122 55.06 -13.13 36.93
N ARG A 123 55.45 -13.83 35.84
CA ARG A 123 56.41 -14.94 35.92
C ARG A 123 57.80 -14.48 36.30
N ASP A 124 58.20 -13.28 35.89
CA ASP A 124 59.48 -12.67 36.29
C ASP A 124 59.47 -12.27 37.78
N LEU A 125 58.38 -11.69 38.27
CA LEU A 125 58.21 -11.42 39.70
C LEU A 125 58.15 -12.70 40.55
N LEU A 126 57.47 -13.76 40.07
CA LEU A 126 57.44 -15.06 40.75
C LEU A 126 58.82 -15.73 40.81
N ARG A 127 59.59 -15.68 39.71
CA ARG A 127 60.99 -16.13 39.69
C ARG A 127 61.82 -15.36 40.71
N GLY A 128 61.80 -14.02 40.66
CA GLY A 128 62.56 -13.18 41.60
C GLY A 128 62.14 -13.36 43.06
N TRP A 129 60.87 -13.70 43.33
CA TRP A 129 60.37 -14.01 44.67
C TRP A 129 60.91 -15.36 45.17
N SER A 130 60.81 -16.42 44.34
CA SER A 130 61.38 -17.75 44.61
C SER A 130 62.90 -17.69 44.81
N ASP A 131 63.62 -16.95 43.95
CA ASP A 131 65.06 -16.75 44.05
C ASP A 131 65.46 -15.99 45.32
N ASN A 132 64.58 -15.16 45.91
CA ASN A 132 64.85 -14.48 47.17
C ASN A 132 64.47 -15.32 48.38
N GLU A 133 63.39 -16.11 48.32
CA GLU A 133 63.02 -17.07 49.36
C GLU A 133 64.14 -18.11 49.57
N VAL A 134 64.69 -18.67 48.48
CA VAL A 134 65.84 -19.58 48.50
C VAL A 134 67.14 -18.91 49.03
N LYS A 135 67.28 -17.58 48.92
CA LYS A 135 68.42 -16.84 49.52
C LYS A 135 68.22 -16.60 51.01
N GLU A 136 67.01 -16.24 51.45
CA GLU A 136 66.71 -16.07 52.88
C GLU A 136 66.75 -17.40 53.64
N GLU A 137 66.28 -18.50 53.04
CA GLU A 137 66.36 -19.85 53.63
C GLU A 137 67.83 -20.26 53.85
N LYS A 138 68.69 -20.08 52.84
CA LYS A 138 70.14 -20.31 52.97
C LYS A 138 70.81 -19.37 53.97
N ALA A 139 70.33 -18.13 54.12
CA ALA A 139 70.85 -17.21 55.13
C ALA A 139 70.49 -17.66 56.56
N LEU A 140 69.26 -18.16 56.76
CA LEU A 140 68.80 -18.72 58.03
C LEU A 140 69.52 -20.04 58.36
N GLU A 141 69.73 -20.91 57.38
CA GLU A 141 70.48 -22.17 57.53
C GLU A 141 71.91 -21.89 58.03
N ASN A 142 72.63 -20.96 57.38
CA ASN A 142 73.95 -20.50 57.81
C ASN A 142 73.94 -19.84 59.21
N GLN A 143 72.84 -19.19 59.60
CA GLN A 143 72.67 -18.64 60.95
C GLN A 143 72.45 -19.75 61.99
N THR A 144 71.68 -20.79 61.68
CA THR A 144 71.49 -21.94 62.57
C THR A 144 72.76 -22.77 62.75
N SER A 145 73.59 -22.95 61.71
CA SER A 145 74.89 -23.62 61.83
C SER A 145 75.80 -22.91 62.83
N ARG A 146 75.90 -21.57 62.75
CA ARG A 146 76.67 -20.75 63.70
C ARG A 146 76.16 -20.82 65.15
N ILE A 147 74.85 -20.95 65.34
CA ILE A 147 74.26 -21.13 66.68
C ILE A 147 74.55 -22.54 67.21
N SER A 148 74.53 -23.56 66.36
CA SER A 148 74.91 -24.93 66.71
C SER A 148 76.39 -25.02 67.13
N GLU A 149 77.29 -24.39 66.36
CA GLU A 149 78.73 -24.28 66.68
C GLU A 149 78.94 -23.62 68.06
N HIS A 150 78.22 -22.54 68.36
CA HIS A 150 78.30 -21.87 69.66
C HIS A 150 77.84 -22.77 70.82
N LEU A 151 76.73 -23.50 70.65
CA LEU A 151 76.17 -24.39 71.68
C LEU A 151 77.07 -25.61 71.95
N GLU A 152 77.75 -26.16 70.95
CA GLU A 152 78.72 -27.25 71.18
C GLU A 152 80.00 -26.74 71.86
N MET A 153 80.48 -25.53 71.53
CA MET A 153 81.61 -24.90 72.24
C MET A 153 81.30 -24.69 73.74
N GLU A 154 80.08 -24.27 74.07
CA GLU A 154 79.63 -24.05 75.45
C GLU A 154 79.48 -25.36 76.26
N LYS A 155 79.02 -26.45 75.61
CA LYS A 155 79.01 -27.80 76.19
C LYS A 155 80.42 -28.33 76.50
N VAL A 156 81.40 -28.06 75.62
CA VAL A 156 82.80 -28.44 75.86
C VAL A 156 83.40 -27.63 77.02
N GLN A 157 83.09 -26.34 77.12
CA GLN A 157 83.59 -25.44 78.17
C GLN A 157 83.04 -25.76 79.57
N THR A 158 81.81 -26.28 79.67
CA THR A 158 81.22 -26.71 80.94
C THR A 158 81.74 -28.08 81.39
N ARG A 159 82.02 -29.00 80.46
CA ARG A 159 82.48 -30.38 80.77
C ARG A 159 83.87 -30.45 81.40
N THR A 160 84.76 -29.48 81.15
CA THR A 160 86.11 -29.44 81.76
C THR A 160 86.14 -28.88 83.19
N ARG A 161 85.10 -28.19 83.66
CA ARG A 161 85.08 -27.56 84.99
C ARG A 161 84.73 -28.48 86.17
N ILE A 162 84.23 -29.69 85.91
CA ILE A 162 83.65 -30.59 86.94
C ILE A 162 84.59 -31.76 87.30
N GLY A 163 85.74 -31.90 86.60
CA GLY A 163 86.56 -33.12 86.63
C GLY A 163 87.78 -33.17 87.57
N GLY A 164 87.97 -32.24 88.51
CA GLY A 164 89.26 -32.17 89.23
C GLY A 164 89.26 -31.60 90.66
N SER A 165 88.95 -32.45 91.66
CA SER A 165 89.35 -32.28 93.08
C SER A 165 89.00 -33.52 93.95
N PHE A 166 90.02 -34.24 94.51
CA PHE A 166 90.09 -34.93 95.84
C PHE A 166 91.07 -36.17 95.93
N THR A 167 91.87 -36.28 97.02
CA THR A 167 92.40 -37.47 97.82
C THR A 167 93.93 -37.49 98.21
N ALA A 168 94.34 -37.71 99.52
CA ALA A 168 95.59 -38.42 100.06
C ALA A 168 96.10 -38.16 101.57
N GLY A 169 96.46 -39.20 102.43
CA GLY A 169 97.72 -39.31 103.31
C GLY A 169 97.92 -39.48 104.92
N VAL A 170 98.03 -40.73 105.56
CA VAL A 170 98.99 -41.52 106.53
C VAL A 170 99.98 -40.91 107.69
N PRO A 171 100.77 -41.52 108.73
CA PRO A 171 100.97 -42.76 109.68
C PRO A 171 101.44 -42.59 111.26
N ALA A 172 101.78 -43.64 112.14
CA ALA A 172 102.86 -43.76 113.29
C ALA A 172 102.83 -44.91 114.47
N SER A 173 103.88 -45.18 115.37
CA SER A 173 104.22 -46.47 116.23
C SER A 173 104.94 -46.51 117.73
N SER A 174 105.58 -47.62 118.33
CA SER A 174 106.13 -47.93 119.81
C SER A 174 107.39 -48.96 120.06
N SER A 175 108.04 -49.61 121.16
CA SER A 175 108.00 -50.01 122.68
C SER A 175 109.37 -50.54 123.50
N ARG A 176 109.43 -51.27 124.73
CA ARG A 176 110.69 -51.83 125.54
C ARG A 176 110.66 -52.92 126.80
N PHE A 177 111.73 -53.19 127.69
CA PHE A 177 112.01 -54.42 128.67
C PHE A 177 112.89 -54.39 130.08
N PHE A 178 113.44 -55.53 130.73
CA PHE A 178 113.84 -55.89 132.23
C PHE A 178 115.31 -56.47 132.74
N PRO A 179 115.63 -56.85 134.09
CA PRO A 179 117.00 -57.17 134.78
C PRO A 179 117.39 -58.53 135.64
N LYS A 180 118.02 -58.52 136.90
CA LYS A 180 119.09 -59.45 137.57
C LYS A 180 118.86 -60.57 138.73
N GLN A 181 119.66 -60.64 139.86
CA GLN A 181 120.25 -61.82 140.67
C GLN A 181 120.50 -61.53 142.20
N ASP A 182 120.63 -62.49 143.19
CA ASP A 182 121.54 -62.37 144.41
C ASP A 182 121.68 -63.53 145.48
N LYS A 183 122.66 -63.44 146.44
CA LYS A 183 122.52 -63.55 147.95
C LYS A 183 123.81 -63.66 148.82
N ALA A 184 123.92 -62.81 149.89
CA ALA A 184 124.31 -63.11 151.30
C ALA A 184 125.05 -61.97 152.07
N LYS A 185 124.34 -60.94 152.58
CA LYS A 185 124.89 -59.83 153.42
C LYS A 185 123.96 -59.42 154.59
N THR A 186 123.20 -60.39 155.09
CA THR A 186 121.87 -60.20 155.71
C THR A 186 121.87 -59.75 157.18
N SER A 187 122.31 -58.51 157.46
CA SER A 187 121.99 -57.83 158.73
C SER A 187 121.91 -56.31 158.55
N GLY A 188 123.01 -55.65 158.14
CA GLY A 188 123.03 -54.21 157.83
C GLY A 188 122.18 -53.81 156.60
N GLU A 189 121.57 -54.79 155.93
CA GLU A 189 120.61 -54.59 154.84
C GLU A 189 119.22 -54.19 155.37
N PHE A 190 118.76 -54.68 156.53
CA PHE A 190 117.37 -54.51 156.95
C PHE A 190 116.95 -53.05 157.20
N SER A 191 117.75 -52.27 157.94
CA SER A 191 117.46 -50.83 158.12
C SER A 191 117.59 -50.03 156.82
N ARG A 192 118.47 -50.46 155.90
CA ARG A 192 118.66 -49.81 154.60
C ARG A 192 117.52 -50.13 153.63
N ILE A 193 116.95 -51.34 153.72
CA ILE A 193 115.75 -51.75 153.00
C ILE A 193 114.55 -50.93 153.45
N LEU A 194 114.32 -50.76 154.75
CA LEU A 194 113.19 -49.95 155.26
C LEU A 194 113.20 -48.52 154.72
N GLN A 195 114.34 -47.83 154.81
CA GLN A 195 114.46 -46.44 154.32
C GLN A 195 114.39 -46.35 152.78
N SER A 196 114.86 -47.39 152.08
CA SER A 196 114.69 -47.54 150.62
C SER A 196 113.22 -47.74 150.23
N THR A 197 112.49 -48.60 150.94
CA THR A 197 111.04 -48.80 150.68
C THR A 197 110.23 -47.55 150.96
N GLN A 198 110.59 -46.76 151.99
CA GLN A 198 109.90 -45.52 152.31
C GLN A 198 110.07 -44.46 151.20
N SER A 199 111.31 -44.18 150.79
CA SER A 199 111.59 -43.22 149.70
C SER A 199 111.10 -43.70 148.32
N HIS A 200 111.04 -45.02 148.07
CA HIS A 200 110.39 -45.56 146.88
C HIS A 200 108.88 -45.31 146.91
N LEU A 201 108.20 -45.53 148.04
CA LEU A 201 106.77 -45.24 148.20
C LEU A 201 106.47 -43.74 148.08
N GLU A 202 107.30 -42.87 148.64
CA GLU A 202 107.17 -41.41 148.50
C GLU A 202 107.33 -40.96 147.04
N SER A 203 108.30 -41.53 146.30
CA SER A 203 108.52 -41.26 144.88
C SER A 203 107.40 -41.80 143.98
N GLU A 204 106.91 -43.01 144.25
CA GLU A 204 105.74 -43.59 143.56
C GLU A 204 104.47 -42.77 143.81
N LEU A 205 104.23 -42.36 145.06
CA LEU A 205 103.08 -41.53 145.41
C LEU A 205 103.16 -40.16 144.72
N SER A 206 104.34 -39.53 144.70
CA SER A 206 104.57 -38.28 143.97
C SER A 206 104.40 -38.44 142.44
N ARG A 207 104.83 -39.56 141.84
CA ARG A 207 104.55 -39.86 140.43
C ARG A 207 103.04 -40.02 140.18
N MET A 208 102.35 -40.80 141.01
CA MET A 208 100.90 -41.00 140.90
C MET A 208 100.11 -39.70 141.09
N GLU A 209 100.58 -38.78 141.94
CA GLU A 209 100.03 -37.44 142.09
C GLU A 209 100.26 -36.56 140.85
N ALA A 210 101.45 -36.61 140.25
CA ALA A 210 101.75 -35.89 139.01
C ALA A 210 100.96 -36.44 137.81
N GLU A 211 100.81 -37.76 137.69
CA GLU A 211 99.98 -38.42 136.69
C GLU A 211 98.48 -38.10 136.89
N LYS A 212 98.00 -38.11 138.14
CA LYS A 212 96.64 -37.68 138.50
C LYS A 212 96.41 -36.20 138.15
N ALA A 213 97.39 -35.32 138.39
CA ALA A 213 97.31 -33.90 138.01
C ALA A 213 97.30 -33.72 136.48
N HIS A 214 98.13 -34.47 135.75
CA HIS A 214 98.13 -34.47 134.29
C HIS A 214 96.77 -34.95 133.72
N LEU A 215 96.26 -36.07 134.23
CA LEU A 215 94.95 -36.62 133.83
C LEU A 215 93.81 -35.64 134.18
N ALA A 216 93.84 -34.99 135.34
CA ALA A 216 92.88 -33.95 135.70
C ALA A 216 92.92 -32.76 134.72
N ALA A 217 94.11 -32.27 134.35
CA ALA A 217 94.27 -31.21 133.36
C ALA A 217 93.85 -31.65 131.94
N GLN A 218 94.08 -32.92 131.57
CA GLN A 218 93.61 -33.49 130.31
C GLN A 218 92.08 -33.62 130.27
N ILE A 219 91.46 -34.08 131.36
CA ILE A 219 90.00 -34.12 131.54
C ILE A 219 89.43 -32.71 131.45
N GLN A 220 90.04 -31.71 132.12
CA GLN A 220 89.60 -30.32 132.07
C GLN A 220 89.67 -29.73 130.64
N ARG A 221 90.75 -30.01 129.88
CA ARG A 221 90.85 -29.60 128.47
C ARG A 221 89.80 -30.28 127.59
N LEU A 222 89.47 -31.54 127.85
CA LEU A 222 88.43 -32.26 127.12
C LEU A 222 87.02 -31.79 127.51
N GLN A 223 86.81 -31.39 128.77
CA GLN A 223 85.58 -30.74 129.23
C GLN A 223 85.40 -29.37 128.56
N GLN A 224 86.39 -28.49 128.63
CA GLN A 224 86.38 -27.18 127.94
C GLN A 224 86.21 -27.32 126.43
N GLY A 225 86.88 -28.30 125.81
CA GLY A 225 86.71 -28.60 124.38
C GLY A 225 85.31 -29.10 124.04
N ARG A 226 84.70 -29.92 124.91
CA ARG A 226 83.31 -30.37 124.77
C ARG A 226 82.31 -29.23 124.98
N GLU A 227 82.54 -28.37 125.97
CA GLU A 227 81.73 -27.19 126.27
C GLU A 227 81.73 -26.23 125.08
N GLN A 228 82.91 -25.87 124.55
CA GLN A 228 83.02 -25.03 123.34
C GLN A 228 82.39 -25.68 122.10
N GLN A 229 82.47 -27.00 121.94
CA GLN A 229 81.77 -27.68 120.83
C GLN A 229 80.26 -27.70 121.05
N GLN A 230 79.78 -27.82 122.29
CA GLN A 230 78.36 -27.74 122.63
C GLN A 230 77.81 -26.31 122.46
N GLU A 231 78.59 -25.28 122.78
CA GLU A 231 78.27 -23.87 122.50
C GLU A 231 78.21 -23.60 120.99
N ARG A 232 79.18 -24.10 120.21
CA ARG A 232 79.15 -24.01 118.74
C ARG A 232 77.97 -24.76 118.14
N GLN A 233 77.62 -25.93 118.68
CA GLN A 233 76.44 -26.67 118.26
C GLN A 233 75.15 -25.90 118.54
N LYS A 234 75.01 -25.26 119.71
CA LYS A 234 73.89 -24.37 120.03
C LYS A 234 73.83 -23.16 119.10
N ALA A 235 74.95 -22.46 118.89
CA ALA A 235 74.99 -21.30 117.99
C ALA A 235 74.60 -21.67 116.56
N LEU A 236 75.10 -22.80 116.03
CA LEU A 236 74.72 -23.31 114.71
C LEU A 236 73.25 -23.80 114.66
N GLN A 237 72.70 -24.30 115.77
CA GLN A 237 71.27 -24.62 115.89
C GLN A 237 70.41 -23.35 115.89
N GLU A 238 70.79 -22.32 116.64
CA GLU A 238 70.11 -21.02 116.69
C GLU A 238 70.18 -20.29 115.33
N GLU A 239 71.33 -20.33 114.64
CA GLU A 239 71.48 -19.82 113.27
C GLU A 239 70.65 -20.60 112.26
N ALA A 240 70.63 -21.95 112.34
CA ALA A 240 69.82 -22.78 111.46
C ALA A 240 68.30 -22.58 111.69
N GLU A 241 67.86 -22.56 112.95
CA GLU A 241 66.47 -22.24 113.32
C GLU A 241 66.06 -20.85 112.83
N LYS A 242 66.96 -19.86 112.91
CA LYS A 242 66.70 -18.51 112.41
C LYS A 242 66.59 -18.50 110.89
N ALA A 243 67.52 -19.14 110.18
CA ALA A 243 67.49 -19.24 108.71
C ALA A 243 66.26 -20.01 108.20
N GLU A 244 65.81 -21.03 108.94
CA GLU A 244 64.56 -21.75 108.67
C GLU A 244 63.36 -20.82 108.84
N LYS A 245 63.25 -20.08 109.95
CA LYS A 245 62.16 -19.11 110.18
C LYS A 245 62.14 -17.99 109.13
N GLU A 246 63.30 -17.45 108.75
CA GLU A 246 63.41 -16.43 107.69
C GLU A 246 63.02 -17.00 106.31
N SER A 247 63.38 -18.25 106.02
CA SER A 247 62.98 -18.98 104.80
C SER A 247 61.48 -19.29 104.78
N GLU A 248 60.90 -19.69 105.91
CA GLU A 248 59.45 -19.90 106.06
C GLU A 248 58.65 -18.61 105.88
N GLU A 249 59.09 -17.51 106.50
CA GLU A 249 58.47 -16.20 106.30
C GLU A 249 58.57 -15.77 104.82
N GLN A 250 59.71 -15.96 104.17
CA GLN A 250 59.87 -15.61 102.77
C GLN A 250 58.98 -16.48 101.87
N ARG A 251 58.95 -17.80 102.10
CA ARG A 251 58.02 -18.73 101.44
C ARG A 251 56.56 -18.30 101.64
N ARG A 252 56.19 -17.77 102.81
CA ARG A 252 54.84 -17.25 103.08
C ARG A 252 54.55 -15.97 102.30
N ARG A 253 55.50 -15.02 102.26
CA ARG A 253 55.41 -13.79 101.43
C ARG A 253 55.28 -14.13 99.94
N ASP A 254 56.05 -15.09 99.46
CA ASP A 254 56.01 -15.54 98.07
C ASP A 254 54.71 -16.27 97.75
N GLN A 255 54.15 -17.06 98.68
CA GLN A 255 52.82 -17.66 98.55
C GLN A 255 51.69 -16.61 98.54
N GLU A 256 51.76 -15.60 99.40
CA GLU A 256 50.83 -14.45 99.39
C GLU A 256 50.91 -13.66 98.08
N ALA A 257 52.12 -13.41 97.58
CA ALA A 257 52.36 -12.73 96.30
C ALA A 257 51.87 -13.56 95.11
N LEU A 258 52.14 -14.87 95.07
CA LEU A 258 51.65 -15.78 94.05
C LEU A 258 50.12 -15.86 94.04
N ALA A 259 49.47 -15.96 95.21
CA ALA A 259 48.01 -15.95 95.30
C ALA A 259 47.40 -14.64 94.76
N LEU A 260 48.02 -13.49 95.06
CA LEU A 260 47.61 -12.18 94.52
C LEU A 260 47.84 -12.07 93.00
N VAL A 261 48.89 -12.70 92.46
CA VAL A 261 49.15 -12.74 91.01
C VAL A 261 48.17 -13.69 90.30
N SER A 262 47.92 -14.89 90.83
CA SER A 262 46.92 -15.82 90.28
C SER A 262 45.52 -15.19 90.26
N GLN A 263 45.07 -14.57 91.36
CA GLN A 263 43.78 -13.88 91.40
C GLN A 263 43.69 -12.71 90.40
N ARG A 264 44.81 -12.04 90.08
CA ARG A 264 44.85 -11.02 89.02
C ARG A 264 44.81 -11.64 87.63
N ALA A 265 45.47 -12.78 87.42
CA ALA A 265 45.43 -13.53 86.17
C ALA A 265 44.03 -14.08 85.90
N GLU A 266 43.38 -14.73 86.88
CA GLU A 266 42.01 -15.24 86.81
C GLU A 266 41.03 -14.14 86.36
N ARG A 267 41.03 -12.98 87.04
CA ARG A 267 40.18 -11.82 86.66
C ARG A 267 40.49 -11.29 85.25
N ALA A 268 41.76 -11.31 84.83
CA ALA A 268 42.15 -10.90 83.49
C ALA A 268 41.69 -11.90 82.42
N GLU A 269 41.75 -13.21 82.70
CA GLU A 269 41.21 -14.25 81.83
C GLU A 269 39.67 -14.21 81.78
N GLU A 270 38.99 -13.97 82.90
CA GLU A 270 37.53 -13.77 82.94
C GLU A 270 37.12 -12.58 82.07
N ALA A 271 37.82 -11.44 82.21
CA ALA A 271 37.60 -10.29 81.34
C ALA A 271 37.87 -10.63 79.87
N ALA A 272 38.96 -11.35 79.56
CA ALA A 272 39.26 -11.80 78.20
C ALA A 272 38.19 -12.76 77.64
N ARG A 273 37.67 -13.70 78.44
CA ARG A 273 36.55 -14.58 78.09
C ARG A 273 35.29 -13.77 77.77
N GLN A 274 34.95 -12.78 78.59
CA GLN A 274 33.81 -11.88 78.35
C GLN A 274 34.00 -11.02 77.09
N PHE A 275 35.20 -10.54 76.80
CA PHE A 275 35.49 -9.81 75.56
C PHE A 275 35.44 -10.71 74.32
N SER A 276 35.93 -11.96 74.40
CA SER A 276 35.84 -12.94 73.32
C SER A 276 34.39 -13.32 73.00
N LEU A 277 33.53 -13.51 74.02
CA LEU A 277 32.10 -13.75 73.80
C LEU A 277 31.42 -12.55 73.12
N LYS A 278 31.66 -11.33 73.60
CA LYS A 278 31.15 -10.09 72.98
C LYS A 278 31.67 -9.89 71.55
N LEU A 279 32.90 -10.31 71.26
CA LEU A 279 33.44 -10.29 69.90
C LEU A 279 32.69 -11.29 69.00
N GLN A 280 32.47 -12.53 69.45
CA GLN A 280 31.71 -13.55 68.72
C GLN A 280 30.25 -13.13 68.49
N GLU A 281 29.59 -12.48 69.47
CA GLU A 281 28.27 -11.87 69.31
C GLU A 281 28.27 -10.83 68.18
N LYS A 282 29.26 -9.91 68.14
CA LYS A 282 29.33 -8.89 67.08
C LYS A 282 29.76 -9.46 65.74
N GLU A 283 30.59 -10.50 65.70
CA GLU A 283 30.92 -11.24 64.47
C GLU A 283 29.68 -11.94 63.89
N PHE A 284 28.83 -12.51 64.75
CA PHE A 284 27.53 -13.08 64.35
C PHE A 284 26.56 -12.01 63.83
N ASP A 285 26.38 -10.90 64.56
CA ASP A 285 25.55 -9.77 64.12
C ASP A 285 25.99 -9.23 62.75
N LEU A 286 27.31 -9.07 62.55
CA LEU A 286 27.89 -8.62 61.30
C LEU A 286 27.69 -9.64 60.18
N ALA A 287 27.83 -10.94 60.45
CA ALA A 287 27.54 -11.99 59.47
C ALA A 287 26.05 -11.99 59.06
N GLN A 288 25.13 -11.78 60.01
CA GLN A 288 23.69 -11.66 59.72
C GLN A 288 23.37 -10.39 58.90
N ALA A 289 23.99 -9.26 59.24
CA ALA A 289 23.86 -8.00 58.49
C ALA A 289 24.42 -8.11 57.06
N LEU A 290 25.58 -8.77 56.88
CA LEU A 290 26.16 -9.04 55.57
C LEU A 290 25.31 -10.00 54.73
N ASN A 291 24.75 -11.05 55.33
CA ASN A 291 23.86 -11.99 54.64
C ASN A 291 22.56 -11.31 54.17
N THR A 292 21.90 -10.55 55.05
CA THR A 292 20.66 -9.83 54.72
C THR A 292 20.90 -8.71 53.70
N SER A 293 22.01 -7.97 53.80
CA SER A 293 22.46 -7.02 52.78
C SER A 293 22.70 -7.73 51.42
N GLY A 294 23.36 -8.89 51.44
CA GLY A 294 23.56 -9.72 50.26
C GLY A 294 22.25 -10.19 49.62
N ASP A 295 21.22 -10.51 50.41
CA ASP A 295 19.89 -10.83 49.89
C ASP A 295 19.15 -9.62 49.31
N TRP A 296 19.28 -8.43 49.91
CA TRP A 296 18.77 -7.20 49.32
C TRP A 296 19.43 -6.90 47.98
N CYS A 297 20.76 -7.01 47.88
CA CYS A 297 21.50 -6.87 46.62
C CYS A 297 21.07 -7.92 45.58
N ARG A 298 20.90 -9.19 45.97
CA ARG A 298 20.40 -10.25 45.08
C ARG A 298 18.98 -9.97 44.58
N ARG A 299 18.08 -9.47 45.43
CA ARG A 299 16.70 -9.11 45.06
C ARG A 299 16.69 -7.90 44.13
N HIS A 300 17.37 -6.83 44.49
CA HIS A 300 17.45 -5.61 43.69
C HIS A 300 18.10 -5.86 42.32
N SER A 301 19.12 -6.71 42.23
CA SER A 301 19.72 -7.12 40.94
C SER A 301 18.76 -7.91 40.06
N LYS A 302 17.86 -8.73 40.62
CA LYS A 302 16.80 -9.42 39.86
C LYS A 302 15.72 -8.46 39.40
N GLU A 303 15.29 -7.57 40.29
CA GLU A 303 14.28 -6.55 40.00
C GLU A 303 14.75 -5.59 38.90
N ALA A 304 16.00 -5.14 38.97
CA ALA A 304 16.61 -4.28 37.95
C ALA A 304 16.75 -4.99 36.60
N ALA A 305 17.03 -6.30 36.58
CA ALA A 305 17.06 -7.08 35.34
C ALA A 305 15.66 -7.24 34.73
N ALA A 306 14.64 -7.50 35.55
CA ALA A 306 13.24 -7.57 35.10
C ALA A 306 12.73 -6.20 34.61
N ASN A 307 13.07 -5.12 35.32
CA ASN A 307 12.73 -3.75 34.89
C ASN A 307 13.42 -3.38 33.57
N ALA A 308 14.70 -3.74 33.38
CA ALA A 308 15.38 -3.53 32.10
C ALA A 308 14.71 -4.30 30.94
N GLN A 309 14.26 -5.54 31.18
CA GLN A 309 13.48 -6.30 30.19
C GLN A 309 12.14 -5.62 29.87
N LEU A 310 11.41 -5.13 30.88
CA LEU A 310 10.18 -4.37 30.68
C LEU A 310 10.44 -3.03 29.96
N GLU A 311 11.57 -2.37 30.19
CA GLU A 311 11.96 -1.16 29.45
C GLU A 311 12.30 -1.48 27.98
N GLU A 312 12.97 -2.59 27.68
CA GLU A 312 13.19 -3.08 26.32
C GLU A 312 11.89 -3.46 25.60
N GLU A 313 10.96 -4.13 26.28
CA GLU A 313 9.63 -4.46 25.77
C GLU A 313 8.79 -3.21 25.49
N ASN A 314 8.76 -2.24 26.43
CA ASN A 314 8.09 -0.96 26.22
C ASN A 314 8.72 -0.17 25.06
N ALA A 315 10.04 -0.23 24.89
CA ALA A 315 10.74 0.39 23.76
C ALA A 315 10.50 -0.35 22.42
N ALA A 316 10.18 -1.65 22.45
CA ALA A 316 9.75 -2.41 21.27
C ALA A 316 8.31 -2.08 20.89
N LEU A 317 7.38 -2.12 21.85
CA LEU A 317 5.98 -1.73 21.65
C LEU A 317 5.85 -0.26 21.21
N GLY A 318 6.66 0.65 21.79
CA GLY A 318 6.71 2.05 21.39
C GLY A 318 7.14 2.25 19.94
N ARG A 319 8.12 1.46 19.46
CA ARG A 319 8.50 1.45 18.03
C ARG A 319 7.38 0.92 17.14
N GLN A 320 6.79 -0.21 17.47
CA GLN A 320 5.66 -0.78 16.73
C GLN A 320 4.47 0.19 16.65
N LEU A 321 4.14 0.90 17.75
CA LEU A 321 3.11 1.94 17.75
C LEU A 321 3.48 3.14 16.86
N SER A 322 4.75 3.50 16.76
CA SER A 322 5.20 4.56 15.83
C SER A 322 5.17 4.11 14.36
N GLU A 323 5.51 2.85 14.08
CA GLU A 323 5.45 2.24 12.74
C GLU A 323 4.00 2.11 12.26
N LEU A 324 3.09 1.66 13.14
CA LEU A 324 1.65 1.58 12.86
C LEU A 324 1.04 2.96 12.64
N LYS A 325 1.38 3.98 13.43
CA LYS A 325 0.93 5.36 13.20
C LYS A 325 1.44 5.92 11.86
N ALA A 326 2.71 5.71 11.54
CA ALA A 326 3.28 6.14 10.26
C ALA A 326 2.71 5.35 9.05
N ALA A 327 2.15 4.16 9.25
CA ALA A 327 1.37 3.44 8.24
C ALA A 327 -0.06 3.97 8.15
N GLU A 328 -0.71 4.24 9.28
CA GLU A 328 -2.05 4.84 9.35
C GLU A 328 -2.07 6.21 8.67
N GLU A 329 -1.12 7.09 9.00
CA GLU A 329 -0.94 8.42 8.40
C GLU A 329 -0.75 8.35 6.88
N LYS A 330 0.01 7.37 6.36
CA LYS A 330 0.11 7.14 4.92
C LYS A 330 -1.21 6.71 4.32
N SER A 331 -1.89 5.73 4.91
CA SER A 331 -3.19 5.27 4.42
C SER A 331 -4.26 6.37 4.45
N ARG A 332 -4.22 7.27 5.45
CA ARG A 332 -5.06 8.47 5.53
C ARG A 332 -4.76 9.42 4.37
N CYS A 333 -3.49 9.80 4.16
CA CYS A 333 -3.08 10.64 3.03
C CYS A 333 -3.44 10.02 1.67
N GLU A 334 -3.32 8.70 1.52
CA GLU A 334 -3.75 7.98 0.33
C GLU A 334 -5.27 8.08 0.14
N THR A 335 -6.08 7.84 1.19
CA THR A 335 -7.55 8.02 1.12
C THR A 335 -7.96 9.46 0.86
N ASP A 336 -7.30 10.46 1.45
CA ASP A 336 -7.58 11.88 1.19
C ASP A 336 -7.27 12.23 -0.27
N SER A 337 -6.16 11.73 -0.82
CA SER A 337 -5.81 11.94 -2.24
C SER A 337 -6.82 11.28 -3.21
N LEU A 338 -7.37 10.12 -2.84
CA LEU A 338 -8.42 9.44 -3.61
C LEU A 338 -9.77 10.18 -3.47
N LEU A 339 -10.07 10.72 -2.30
CA LEU A 339 -11.27 11.55 -2.08
C LEU A 339 -11.21 12.86 -2.89
N ASP A 340 -10.04 13.50 -3.00
CA ASP A 340 -9.86 14.68 -3.84
C ASP A 340 -9.91 14.37 -5.35
N GLN A 341 -9.39 13.21 -5.78
CA GLN A 341 -9.60 12.71 -7.15
C GLN A 341 -11.09 12.45 -7.44
N LEU A 342 -11.82 11.84 -6.51
CA LEU A 342 -13.26 11.62 -6.64
C LEU A 342 -14.06 12.94 -6.67
N ARG A 343 -13.67 13.93 -5.86
CA ARG A 343 -14.23 15.29 -5.90
C ARG A 343 -13.98 15.98 -7.24
N HIS A 344 -12.78 15.84 -7.81
CA HIS A 344 -12.44 16.36 -9.13
C HIS A 344 -13.31 15.73 -10.22
N LEU A 345 -13.35 14.40 -10.28
CA LEU A 345 -14.15 13.64 -11.25
C LEU A 345 -15.66 13.92 -11.11
N ALA A 346 -16.16 14.14 -9.89
CA ALA A 346 -17.55 14.56 -9.66
C ALA A 346 -17.82 15.97 -10.21
N GLY A 347 -16.92 16.94 -9.98
CA GLY A 347 -17.03 18.28 -10.54
C GLY A 347 -16.94 18.32 -12.07
N GLU A 348 -16.07 17.48 -12.66
CA GLU A 348 -16.01 17.28 -14.12
C GLU A 348 -17.32 16.69 -14.65
N ASN A 349 -17.87 15.66 -13.99
CA ASN A 349 -19.15 15.06 -14.35
C ASN A 349 -20.30 16.07 -14.29
N ASP A 350 -20.37 16.89 -13.22
CA ASP A 350 -21.35 17.96 -13.10
C ASP A 350 -21.21 19.03 -14.19
N SER A 351 -19.97 19.43 -14.54
CA SER A 351 -19.74 20.36 -15.65
C SER A 351 -20.19 19.78 -16.99
N ALA A 352 -19.92 18.49 -17.24
CA ALA A 352 -20.35 17.78 -18.44
C ALA A 352 -21.88 17.58 -18.48
N ARG A 353 -22.52 17.39 -17.32
CA ARG A 353 -23.97 17.28 -17.16
C ARG A 353 -24.67 18.60 -17.48
N VAL A 354 -24.14 19.72 -16.99
CA VAL A 354 -24.65 21.07 -17.32
C VAL A 354 -24.42 21.40 -18.80
N GLU A 355 -23.26 21.05 -19.36
CA GLU A 355 -22.99 21.23 -20.79
C GLU A 355 -23.92 20.36 -21.67
N ASN A 356 -24.21 19.12 -21.25
CA ASN A 356 -25.16 18.26 -21.95
C ASN A 356 -26.57 18.86 -21.94
N GLN A 357 -27.04 19.39 -20.79
CA GLN A 357 -28.30 20.12 -20.70
C GLN A 357 -28.33 21.38 -21.59
N ARG A 358 -27.20 22.12 -21.66
CA ARG A 358 -27.06 23.28 -22.56
C ARG A 358 -27.15 22.88 -24.03
N LEU A 359 -26.51 21.78 -24.42
CA LEU A 359 -26.55 21.23 -25.78
C LEU A 359 -27.93 20.68 -26.15
N GLN A 360 -28.64 20.04 -25.21
CA GLN A 360 -30.04 19.63 -25.38
C GLN A 360 -30.96 20.84 -25.60
N GLY A 361 -30.81 21.90 -24.81
CA GLY A 361 -31.57 23.15 -24.97
C GLY A 361 -31.31 23.82 -26.34
N LEU A 362 -30.05 23.84 -26.79
CA LEU A 362 -29.69 24.31 -28.13
C LEU A 362 -30.29 23.42 -29.23
N LEU A 363 -30.22 22.10 -29.10
CA LEU A 363 -30.83 21.16 -30.04
C LEU A 363 -32.33 21.43 -30.17
N MET A 364 -33.07 21.47 -29.06
CA MET A 364 -34.51 21.75 -29.04
C MET A 364 -34.85 23.08 -29.73
N SER A 365 -34.12 24.16 -29.43
CA SER A 365 -34.32 25.45 -30.10
C SER A 365 -34.01 25.40 -31.61
N SER A 366 -32.99 24.63 -32.02
CA SER A 366 -32.69 24.45 -33.44
C SER A 366 -33.78 23.63 -34.14
N GLU A 367 -34.33 22.61 -33.50
CA GLU A 367 -35.47 21.86 -34.05
C GLU A 367 -36.74 22.71 -34.14
N GLU A 368 -36.99 23.62 -33.20
CA GLU A 368 -38.11 24.56 -33.28
C GLU A 368 -37.98 25.51 -34.46
N THR A 369 -36.79 26.07 -34.71
CA THR A 369 -36.56 26.88 -35.92
C THR A 369 -36.68 26.06 -37.21
N LEU A 370 -36.20 24.81 -37.22
CA LEU A 370 -36.39 23.89 -38.36
C LEU A 370 -37.87 23.53 -38.57
N ARG A 371 -38.65 23.29 -37.50
CA ARG A 371 -40.10 23.08 -37.57
C ARG A 371 -40.80 24.32 -38.14
N GLY A 372 -40.41 25.52 -37.70
CA GLY A 372 -40.88 26.81 -38.25
C GLY A 372 -40.64 26.89 -39.76
N LEU A 373 -39.38 26.79 -40.19
CA LEU A 373 -38.97 26.82 -41.60
C LEU A 373 -39.65 25.74 -42.44
N GLN A 374 -39.89 24.54 -41.89
CA GLN A 374 -40.66 23.49 -42.56
C GLN A 374 -42.12 23.91 -42.77
N THR A 375 -42.79 24.54 -41.78
CA THR A 375 -44.17 25.03 -41.97
C THR A 375 -44.23 26.17 -42.99
N GLU A 376 -43.28 27.09 -42.99
CA GLU A 376 -43.16 28.15 -44.01
C GLU A 376 -42.97 27.56 -45.42
N ALA A 377 -42.07 26.58 -45.57
CA ALA A 377 -41.86 25.87 -46.82
C ALA A 377 -43.14 25.16 -47.31
N HIS A 378 -43.94 24.58 -46.40
CA HIS A 378 -45.25 24.00 -46.74
C HIS A 378 -46.28 25.06 -47.16
N GLN A 379 -46.32 26.20 -46.47
CA GLN A 379 -47.18 27.34 -46.86
C GLN A 379 -46.82 27.86 -48.24
N MET A 380 -45.52 28.07 -48.52
CA MET A 380 -45.01 28.51 -49.83
C MET A 380 -45.29 27.48 -50.93
N LYS A 381 -45.10 26.18 -50.66
CA LYS A 381 -45.49 25.08 -51.56
C LYS A 381 -46.99 25.06 -51.85
N SER A 382 -47.83 25.43 -50.88
CA SER A 382 -49.28 25.62 -51.09
C SER A 382 -49.60 26.85 -51.95
N SER A 383 -48.86 27.96 -51.77
CA SER A 383 -48.99 29.19 -52.54
C SER A 383 -48.60 28.97 -54.00
N ILE A 384 -47.47 28.32 -54.26
CA ILE A 384 -47.02 27.93 -55.60
C ILE A 384 -48.05 27.02 -56.28
N LYS A 385 -48.66 26.05 -55.57
CA LYS A 385 -49.77 25.26 -56.12
C LYS A 385 -50.98 26.14 -56.51
N LYS A 386 -51.37 27.11 -55.69
CA LYS A 386 -52.47 28.05 -56.00
C LYS A 386 -52.15 28.89 -57.24
N GLN A 387 -50.93 29.40 -57.35
CA GLN A 387 -50.49 30.20 -58.52
C GLN A 387 -50.38 29.35 -59.79
N ASN A 388 -49.82 28.13 -59.72
CA ASN A 388 -49.78 27.22 -60.87
C ASN A 388 -51.19 26.88 -61.36
N ASN A 389 -52.15 26.62 -60.45
CA ASN A 389 -53.55 26.40 -60.82
C ASN A 389 -54.20 27.62 -61.51
N LEU A 390 -53.77 28.84 -61.17
CA LEU A 390 -54.21 30.06 -61.83
C LEU A 390 -53.54 30.23 -63.21
N VAL A 391 -52.25 29.95 -63.33
CA VAL A 391 -51.51 29.91 -64.61
C VAL A 391 -52.11 28.88 -65.57
N GLU A 392 -52.47 27.68 -65.11
CA GLU A 392 -53.13 26.68 -65.96
C GLU A 392 -54.54 27.10 -66.40
N LYS A 393 -55.30 27.84 -65.58
CA LYS A 393 -56.56 28.48 -66.02
C LYS A 393 -56.31 29.50 -67.13
N TYR A 394 -55.30 30.36 -66.99
CA TYR A 394 -54.96 31.35 -68.02
C TYR A 394 -54.42 30.70 -69.29
N LYS A 395 -53.56 29.68 -69.20
CA LYS A 395 -53.12 28.88 -70.36
C LYS A 395 -54.30 28.30 -71.12
N LYS A 396 -55.27 27.68 -70.42
CA LYS A 396 -56.50 27.15 -71.04
C LYS A 396 -57.33 28.24 -71.71
N LYS A 397 -57.49 29.42 -71.09
CA LYS A 397 -58.22 30.52 -71.76
C LYS A 397 -57.46 31.11 -72.95
N ILE A 398 -56.13 31.16 -72.91
CA ILE A 398 -55.30 31.55 -74.06
C ILE A 398 -55.42 30.52 -75.20
N GLN A 399 -55.41 29.22 -74.88
CA GLN A 399 -55.64 28.15 -75.86
C GLN A 399 -57.04 28.24 -76.48
N GLN A 400 -58.09 28.47 -75.66
CA GLN A 400 -59.45 28.70 -76.16
C GLN A 400 -59.49 29.91 -77.11
N VAL A 401 -58.93 31.06 -76.72
CA VAL A 401 -58.92 32.28 -77.56
C VAL A 401 -58.10 32.09 -78.84
N ARG A 402 -57.05 31.26 -78.84
CA ARG A 402 -56.33 30.88 -80.06
C ARG A 402 -57.19 30.03 -81.00
N LEU A 403 -57.87 29.01 -80.49
CA LEU A 403 -58.79 28.20 -81.29
C LEU A 403 -59.96 29.04 -81.83
N GLU A 404 -60.54 29.92 -81.01
CA GLU A 404 -61.56 30.90 -81.41
C GLU A 404 -61.04 31.82 -82.55
N ALA A 405 -59.79 32.29 -82.46
CA ALA A 405 -59.16 33.10 -83.50
C ALA A 405 -58.85 32.30 -84.78
N GLU A 406 -58.28 31.10 -84.67
CA GLU A 406 -58.00 30.17 -85.77
C GLU A 406 -59.28 29.82 -86.53
N GLU A 407 -60.38 29.52 -85.82
CA GLU A 407 -61.71 29.36 -86.40
C GLU A 407 -62.18 30.60 -87.18
N THR A 408 -62.00 31.81 -86.64
CA THR A 408 -62.35 33.04 -87.38
C THR A 408 -61.45 33.29 -88.59
N GLY A 409 -60.18 32.87 -88.53
CA GLY A 409 -59.26 32.88 -89.65
C GLY A 409 -59.74 31.99 -90.80
N VAL A 410 -60.03 30.72 -90.52
CA VAL A 410 -60.56 29.78 -91.52
C VAL A 410 -61.91 30.25 -92.08
N LYS A 411 -62.81 30.77 -91.24
CA LYS A 411 -64.10 31.35 -91.70
C LYS A 411 -63.87 32.55 -92.63
N LEU A 412 -62.89 33.40 -92.36
CA LEU A 412 -62.50 34.51 -93.22
C LEU A 412 -61.87 34.02 -94.54
N GLU A 413 -60.97 33.04 -94.50
CA GLU A 413 -60.35 32.45 -95.70
C GLU A 413 -61.39 31.84 -96.64
N VAL A 414 -62.36 31.09 -96.10
CA VAL A 414 -63.50 30.56 -96.86
C VAL A 414 -64.33 31.69 -97.48
N LYS A 415 -64.67 32.75 -96.73
CA LYS A 415 -65.40 33.89 -97.32
C LYS A 415 -64.59 34.69 -98.33
N GLN A 416 -63.26 34.72 -98.22
CA GLN A 416 -62.41 35.25 -99.30
C GLN A 416 -62.37 34.31 -100.52
N ALA A 417 -62.40 32.98 -100.34
CA ALA A 417 -62.46 32.02 -101.44
C ALA A 417 -63.79 32.14 -102.21
N GLU A 418 -64.92 32.12 -101.51
CA GLU A 418 -66.25 32.40 -102.09
C GLU A 418 -66.27 33.74 -102.86
N MET A 419 -65.69 34.80 -102.30
CA MET A 419 -65.59 36.09 -102.98
C MET A 419 -64.70 36.06 -104.24
N ARG A 420 -63.63 35.26 -104.25
CA ARG A 420 -62.78 35.07 -105.45
C ARG A 420 -63.53 34.28 -106.52
N GLU A 421 -64.24 33.22 -106.13
CA GLU A 421 -65.05 32.39 -107.03
C GLU A 421 -66.19 33.20 -107.66
N LEU A 422 -66.98 33.94 -106.86
CA LEU A 422 -68.04 34.83 -107.35
C LEU A 422 -67.52 35.97 -108.25
N LYS A 423 -66.28 36.43 -108.05
CA LYS A 423 -65.64 37.39 -108.97
C LYS A 423 -65.26 36.73 -110.29
N LEU A 424 -64.74 35.50 -110.25
CA LEU A 424 -64.40 34.75 -111.46
C LEU A 424 -65.65 34.37 -112.26
N SER A 425 -66.72 33.89 -111.62
CA SER A 425 -67.99 33.58 -112.30
C SER A 425 -68.59 34.85 -112.92
N LEU A 426 -68.57 35.97 -112.21
CA LEU A 426 -69.06 37.26 -112.74
C LEU A 426 -68.23 37.76 -113.95
N GLU A 427 -66.91 37.58 -113.98
CA GLU A 427 -66.13 37.92 -115.18
C GLU A 427 -66.34 36.92 -116.33
N VAL A 428 -66.58 35.62 -116.04
CA VAL A 428 -66.97 34.64 -117.06
C VAL A 428 -68.35 34.96 -117.64
N GLU A 429 -69.34 35.28 -116.82
CA GLU A 429 -70.67 35.73 -117.26
C GLU A 429 -70.60 37.02 -118.08
N LYS A 430 -69.81 38.02 -117.63
CA LYS A 430 -69.56 39.24 -118.42
C LYS A 430 -68.93 38.92 -119.78
N GLU A 431 -67.98 38.00 -119.83
CA GLU A 431 -67.30 37.63 -121.08
C GLU A 431 -68.20 36.80 -122.00
N GLN A 432 -69.04 35.92 -121.46
CA GLN A 432 -70.11 35.24 -122.20
C GLN A 432 -71.11 36.26 -122.78
N MET A 433 -71.58 37.22 -121.98
CA MET A 433 -72.47 38.30 -122.46
C MET A 433 -71.80 39.17 -123.53
N ARG A 434 -70.49 39.47 -123.42
CA ARG A 434 -69.73 40.15 -124.49
C ARG A 434 -69.68 39.30 -125.76
N GLN A 435 -69.42 38.00 -125.65
CA GLN A 435 -69.37 37.08 -126.77
C GLN A 435 -70.74 36.91 -127.46
N GLU A 436 -71.83 36.82 -126.70
CA GLU A 436 -73.21 36.84 -127.22
C GLU A 436 -73.54 38.14 -127.95
N LEU A 437 -73.20 39.30 -127.37
CA LEU A 437 -73.40 40.60 -128.00
C LEU A 437 -72.59 40.71 -129.31
N LEU A 438 -71.34 40.24 -129.32
CA LEU A 438 -70.52 40.14 -130.53
C LEU A 438 -71.08 39.13 -131.55
N ALA A 439 -71.77 38.06 -131.13
CA ALA A 439 -72.45 37.14 -132.04
C ALA A 439 -73.66 37.82 -132.70
N ARG A 440 -74.55 38.45 -131.90
CA ARG A 440 -75.71 39.19 -132.38
C ARG A 440 -75.33 40.35 -133.31
N LEU A 441 -74.21 41.04 -133.04
CA LEU A 441 -73.68 42.06 -133.95
C LEU A 441 -73.33 41.47 -135.33
N ARG A 442 -72.62 40.33 -135.39
CA ARG A 442 -72.33 39.64 -136.66
C ARG A 442 -73.58 39.14 -137.38
N GLU A 443 -74.61 38.72 -136.65
CA GLU A 443 -75.91 38.33 -137.23
C GLU A 443 -76.64 39.53 -137.85
N LEU A 444 -76.57 40.70 -137.21
CA LEU A 444 -77.10 41.96 -137.71
C LEU A 444 -76.31 42.47 -138.92
N ASP A 445 -74.98 42.40 -138.91
CA ASP A 445 -74.14 42.70 -140.08
C ASP A 445 -74.49 41.79 -141.26
N ALA A 446 -74.61 40.47 -141.02
CA ALA A 446 -75.03 39.51 -142.03
C ALA A 446 -76.50 39.71 -142.49
N ALA A 447 -77.36 40.31 -141.65
CA ALA A 447 -78.70 40.73 -142.05
C ALA A 447 -78.68 42.00 -142.90
N ALA A 448 -77.84 43.00 -142.56
CA ALA A 448 -77.64 44.21 -143.35
C ALA A 448 -77.04 43.89 -144.74
N ASP A 449 -76.12 42.94 -144.83
CA ASP A 449 -75.59 42.45 -146.11
C ASP A 449 -76.60 41.63 -146.92
N ARG A 450 -77.50 40.88 -146.25
CA ARG A 450 -78.65 40.27 -146.94
C ARG A 450 -79.60 41.34 -147.48
N LEU A 451 -79.89 42.38 -146.69
CA LEU A 451 -80.72 43.52 -147.12
C LEU A 451 -80.10 44.22 -148.34
N ARG A 452 -78.81 44.58 -148.28
CA ARG A 452 -78.07 45.18 -149.42
C ARG A 452 -78.18 44.35 -150.70
N ARG A 453 -78.04 43.03 -150.62
CA ARG A 453 -78.22 42.12 -151.77
C ARG A 453 -79.65 42.17 -152.31
N THR A 454 -80.67 42.13 -151.44
CA THR A 454 -82.08 42.22 -151.86
C THR A 454 -82.45 43.59 -152.43
N GLU A 455 -81.89 44.69 -151.91
CA GLU A 455 -82.06 46.02 -152.52
C GLU A 455 -81.40 46.09 -153.90
N GLN A 456 -80.25 45.44 -154.10
CA GLN A 456 -79.59 45.42 -155.39
C GLN A 456 -80.38 44.57 -156.41
N GLN A 457 -80.86 43.40 -156.02
CA GLN A 457 -81.78 42.59 -156.83
C GLN A 457 -83.08 43.37 -157.18
N LEU A 458 -83.59 44.19 -156.26
CA LEU A 458 -84.73 45.07 -156.52
C LEU A 458 -84.39 46.18 -157.53
N ARG A 459 -83.19 46.79 -157.45
CA ARG A 459 -82.72 47.78 -158.44
C ARG A 459 -82.54 47.16 -159.83
N GLU A 460 -82.04 45.93 -159.89
CA GLU A 460 -81.88 45.14 -161.13
C GLU A 460 -83.27 44.83 -161.74
N ALA A 461 -84.20 44.27 -160.95
CA ALA A 461 -85.57 44.01 -161.40
C ALA A 461 -86.35 45.28 -161.80
N GLN A 462 -86.08 46.43 -161.16
CA GLN A 462 -86.63 47.72 -161.56
C GLN A 462 -86.09 48.20 -162.93
N GLN A 463 -84.81 47.97 -163.22
CA GLN A 463 -84.23 48.27 -164.54
C GLN A 463 -84.79 47.33 -165.62
N GLU A 464 -84.97 46.04 -165.32
CA GLU A 464 -85.65 45.10 -166.22
C GLU A 464 -87.10 45.53 -166.50
N ALA A 465 -87.87 45.88 -165.46
CA ALA A 465 -89.23 46.38 -165.61
C ALA A 465 -89.31 47.64 -166.49
N GLN A 466 -88.39 48.59 -166.33
CA GLN A 466 -88.29 49.78 -167.18
C GLN A 466 -87.95 49.43 -168.64
N GLN A 467 -87.08 48.44 -168.89
CA GLN A 467 -86.83 47.95 -170.24
C GLN A 467 -88.09 47.28 -170.84
N HIS A 468 -88.83 46.51 -170.05
CA HIS A 468 -90.09 45.90 -170.49
C HIS A 468 -91.18 46.94 -170.79
N GLN A 469 -91.25 48.04 -170.04
CA GLN A 469 -92.17 49.16 -170.34
C GLN A 469 -91.87 49.79 -171.71
N ARG A 470 -90.61 50.13 -172.00
CA ARG A 470 -90.22 50.72 -173.31
C ARG A 470 -90.59 49.81 -174.48
N ARG A 471 -90.28 48.51 -174.38
CA ARG A 471 -90.69 47.50 -175.39
C ARG A 471 -92.21 47.43 -175.56
N ASN A 472 -92.98 47.61 -174.48
CA ASN A 472 -94.44 47.64 -174.54
C ASN A 472 -94.99 48.90 -175.22
N GLU A 473 -94.35 50.06 -175.03
CA GLU A 473 -94.70 51.31 -175.73
C GLU A 473 -94.44 51.16 -177.26
N GLU A 474 -93.30 50.58 -177.62
CA GLU A 474 -92.97 50.19 -179.00
C GLU A 474 -94.03 49.25 -179.60
N TYR A 475 -94.37 48.14 -178.93
CA TYR A 475 -95.42 47.22 -179.40
C TYR A 475 -96.81 47.85 -179.47
N SER A 476 -97.14 48.75 -178.54
CA SER A 476 -98.42 49.47 -178.52
C SER A 476 -98.60 50.35 -179.76
N SER A 477 -97.51 50.96 -180.27
CA SER A 477 -97.55 51.75 -181.51
C SER A 477 -97.87 50.90 -182.74
N GLY A 478 -97.15 49.79 -182.97
CA GLY A 478 -97.41 48.88 -184.10
C GLY A 478 -98.78 48.19 -184.02
N LEU A 479 -99.28 47.95 -182.80
CA LEU A 479 -100.63 47.44 -182.58
C LEU A 479 -101.74 48.42 -182.99
N ALA A 480 -101.46 49.72 -183.14
CA ALA A 480 -102.44 50.68 -183.66
C ALA A 480 -102.67 50.49 -185.17
N GLU A 481 -101.60 50.27 -185.94
CA GLU A 481 -101.68 50.08 -187.40
C GLU A 481 -102.33 48.74 -187.77
N VAL A 482 -101.89 47.65 -187.12
CA VAL A 482 -102.40 46.28 -187.40
C VAL A 482 -103.90 46.15 -187.08
N ARG A 483 -104.41 46.90 -186.10
CA ARG A 483 -105.83 46.92 -185.72
C ARG A 483 -106.77 47.42 -186.81
N GLN A 484 -106.29 48.09 -187.87
CA GLN A 484 -107.19 48.66 -188.88
C GLN A 484 -107.74 47.62 -189.89
N LYS A 485 -107.03 46.53 -190.19
CA LYS A 485 -107.37 45.67 -191.37
C LYS A 485 -107.44 44.15 -191.17
N VAL A 486 -106.97 43.56 -190.07
CA VAL A 486 -107.13 42.10 -189.83
C VAL A 486 -108.53 41.79 -189.26
N ARG A 487 -109.57 42.03 -190.08
CA ARG A 487 -110.96 41.60 -189.82
C ARG A 487 -111.21 40.28 -190.55
N ALA A 488 -111.47 39.20 -189.78
CA ALA A 488 -111.50 37.77 -190.18
C ALA A 488 -110.09 37.15 -190.35
N ARG A 489 -109.72 35.96 -189.80
CA ARG A 489 -110.40 34.87 -189.04
C ARG A 489 -109.43 34.28 -187.95
N GLY A 490 -109.93 33.52 -186.94
CA GLY A 490 -109.14 32.76 -185.92
C GLY A 490 -109.25 31.21 -186.06
N PRO A 491 -109.06 30.31 -185.04
CA PRO A 491 -108.85 30.48 -183.56
C PRO A 491 -107.88 29.47 -182.79
N SER A 492 -107.73 29.60 -181.44
CA SER A 492 -107.43 28.68 -180.25
C SER A 492 -106.67 27.29 -180.31
N SER A 493 -106.09 26.62 -179.24
CA SER A 493 -105.64 26.93 -177.81
C SER A 493 -105.01 25.73 -176.94
N ALA A 494 -104.00 25.98 -176.07
CA ALA A 494 -103.60 25.46 -174.67
C ALA A 494 -103.38 23.96 -174.18
N HIS A 495 -102.37 23.66 -173.27
CA HIS A 495 -102.38 22.87 -171.95
C HIS A 495 -101.00 22.51 -171.22
N GLU A 496 -100.94 21.63 -170.16
CA GLU A 496 -100.09 21.71 -168.89
C GLU A 496 -99.76 20.36 -168.08
N GLY A 497 -98.85 20.27 -167.04
CA GLY A 497 -98.46 19.02 -166.26
C GLY A 497 -97.54 19.11 -164.95
N SER A 498 -97.26 18.02 -164.14
CA SER A 498 -96.66 18.12 -162.74
C SER A 498 -96.06 16.86 -161.92
N LEU A 499 -95.10 17.08 -160.94
CA LEU A 499 -94.74 16.47 -159.56
C LEU A 499 -94.02 15.09 -159.13
N THR A 500 -93.20 15.17 -158.02
CA THR A 500 -92.83 14.21 -156.85
C THR A 500 -91.93 12.92 -156.93
N ALA A 501 -91.35 12.24 -155.85
CA ALA A 501 -90.67 12.61 -154.54
C ALA A 501 -90.11 11.42 -153.61
N LEU A 502 -89.00 11.63 -152.82
CA LEU A 502 -88.46 11.11 -151.49
C LEU A 502 -88.29 9.59 -151.02
N CYS A 503 -87.10 9.17 -150.45
CA CYS A 503 -86.94 8.09 -149.41
C CYS A 503 -85.53 7.90 -148.70
N VAL A 504 -85.50 7.32 -147.47
CA VAL A 504 -84.41 6.67 -146.62
C VAL A 504 -83.12 7.41 -146.14
N GLN A 505 -82.89 7.48 -144.81
CA GLN A 505 -81.58 7.69 -144.11
C GLN A 505 -81.66 7.32 -142.59
N VAL A 506 -81.04 6.22 -142.09
CA VAL A 506 -81.23 5.75 -140.67
C VAL A 506 -80.01 5.14 -139.92
N GLU A 507 -79.08 4.42 -140.56
CA GLU A 507 -78.32 3.32 -139.90
C GLU A 507 -77.11 3.67 -138.96
N GLN A 508 -76.89 4.92 -138.54
CA GLN A 508 -75.59 5.35 -137.98
C GLN A 508 -75.39 5.32 -136.44
N GLN A 509 -76.21 4.61 -135.65
CA GLN A 509 -76.18 4.71 -134.16
C GLN A 509 -75.61 3.50 -133.38
N GLY A 510 -75.13 2.43 -134.04
CA GLY A 510 -74.81 1.16 -133.36
C GLY A 510 -73.55 1.12 -132.48
N THR A 511 -72.48 1.84 -132.83
CA THR A 511 -71.10 1.53 -132.37
C THR A 511 -70.70 2.10 -131.00
N HIS A 512 -71.51 2.96 -130.38
CA HIS A 512 -71.11 3.65 -129.14
C HIS A 512 -71.25 2.81 -127.86
N LEU A 513 -72.08 1.76 -127.86
CA LEU A 513 -72.53 1.10 -126.63
C LEU A 513 -71.48 0.19 -125.97
N GLU A 514 -70.65 -0.49 -126.76
CA GLU A 514 -69.76 -1.56 -126.29
C GLU A 514 -68.60 -1.02 -125.43
N THR A 515 -68.07 0.16 -125.78
CA THR A 515 -66.93 0.79 -125.07
C THR A 515 -67.22 1.15 -123.61
N PHE A 516 -68.49 1.24 -123.22
CA PHE A 516 -68.91 1.54 -121.85
C PHE A 516 -68.81 0.31 -120.93
N GLN A 517 -69.02 -0.89 -121.47
CA GLN A 517 -69.12 -2.12 -120.66
C GLN A 517 -67.77 -2.57 -120.10
N GLN A 518 -66.70 -2.48 -120.90
CA GLN A 518 -65.35 -2.91 -120.51
C GLN A 518 -64.80 -2.14 -119.29
N LYS A 519 -65.16 -0.86 -119.14
CA LYS A 519 -64.74 -0.03 -117.99
C LYS A 519 -65.36 -0.46 -116.66
N ASN A 520 -66.44 -1.24 -116.67
CA ASN A 520 -67.15 -1.62 -115.45
C ASN A 520 -66.46 -2.78 -114.71
N LEU A 521 -65.85 -3.75 -115.42
CA LEU A 521 -65.22 -4.92 -114.79
C LEU A 521 -63.99 -4.54 -113.94
N LEU A 522 -63.10 -3.70 -114.44
CA LEU A 522 -61.85 -3.32 -113.72
C LEU A 522 -62.15 -2.71 -112.34
N LEU A 523 -63.21 -1.88 -112.25
CA LEU A 523 -63.65 -1.28 -110.98
C LEU A 523 -64.24 -2.30 -109.98
N GLN A 524 -64.68 -3.48 -110.46
CA GLN A 524 -65.15 -4.57 -109.59
C GLN A 524 -63.98 -5.40 -109.04
N GLU A 525 -62.91 -5.59 -109.83
CA GLU A 525 -61.69 -6.30 -109.41
C GLU A 525 -60.92 -5.53 -108.32
N GLU A 526 -60.73 -4.21 -108.50
CA GLU A 526 -60.13 -3.34 -107.49
C GLU A 526 -60.92 -3.36 -106.16
N ASN A 527 -62.25 -3.41 -106.24
CA ASN A 527 -63.14 -3.56 -105.09
C ASN A 527 -62.99 -4.91 -104.37
N GLY A 528 -62.56 -5.97 -105.06
CA GLY A 528 -62.24 -7.26 -104.45
C GLY A 528 -60.98 -7.18 -103.58
N VAL A 529 -59.89 -6.66 -104.13
CA VAL A 529 -58.59 -6.54 -103.46
C VAL A 529 -58.66 -5.68 -102.19
N LEU A 530 -59.51 -4.64 -102.17
CA LEU A 530 -59.71 -3.82 -100.97
C LEU A 530 -60.44 -4.58 -99.84
N LYS A 531 -61.44 -5.42 -100.16
CA LYS A 531 -62.19 -6.20 -99.17
C LYS A 531 -61.30 -7.25 -98.49
N GLU A 532 -60.43 -7.92 -99.24
CA GLU A 532 -59.51 -8.91 -98.68
C GLU A 532 -58.47 -8.28 -97.72
N LYS A 533 -58.02 -7.05 -98.00
CA LYS A 533 -57.13 -6.30 -97.10
C LYS A 533 -57.80 -5.97 -95.76
N VAL A 534 -59.09 -5.60 -95.76
CA VAL A 534 -59.86 -5.36 -94.52
C VAL A 534 -59.95 -6.63 -93.67
N PHE A 535 -60.41 -7.74 -94.26
CA PHE A 535 -60.57 -9.02 -93.56
C PHE A 535 -59.26 -9.53 -92.91
N ASN A 536 -58.13 -9.32 -93.57
CA ASN A 536 -56.81 -9.68 -93.03
C ASN A 536 -56.35 -8.79 -91.86
N LEU A 537 -56.81 -7.54 -91.77
CA LEU A 537 -56.56 -6.66 -90.62
C LEU A 537 -57.46 -7.04 -89.42
N GLU A 538 -58.73 -7.34 -89.68
CA GLU A 538 -59.68 -7.80 -88.66
C GLU A 538 -59.22 -9.09 -87.98
N ARG A 539 -58.74 -10.07 -88.77
CA ARG A 539 -58.17 -11.32 -88.24
C ARG A 539 -56.95 -11.06 -87.34
N LYS A 540 -56.05 -10.14 -87.70
CA LYS A 540 -54.88 -9.76 -86.87
C LYS A 540 -55.29 -9.07 -85.57
N LEU A 541 -56.30 -8.19 -85.62
CA LEU A 541 -56.89 -7.57 -84.44
C LEU A 541 -57.49 -8.62 -83.50
N GLY A 542 -58.14 -9.65 -84.05
CA GLY A 542 -58.66 -10.80 -83.30
C GLY A 542 -57.56 -11.56 -82.54
N SER A 543 -56.46 -11.92 -83.22
CA SER A 543 -55.34 -12.65 -82.56
C SER A 543 -54.67 -11.84 -81.45
N LEU A 544 -54.51 -10.53 -81.62
CA LEU A 544 -53.93 -9.66 -80.58
C LEU A 544 -54.84 -9.51 -79.36
N LYS A 545 -56.16 -9.47 -79.56
CA LYS A 545 -57.15 -9.47 -78.45
C LYS A 545 -57.07 -10.77 -77.64
N ALA A 546 -57.03 -11.93 -78.30
CA ALA A 546 -56.92 -13.23 -77.65
C ALA A 546 -55.64 -13.35 -76.80
N GLN A 547 -54.49 -12.91 -77.32
CA GLN A 547 -53.23 -12.87 -76.57
C GLN A 547 -53.29 -11.94 -75.35
N ASN A 548 -53.94 -10.79 -75.47
CA ASN A 548 -54.09 -9.85 -74.35
C ASN A 548 -55.01 -10.40 -73.24
N GLU A 549 -56.07 -11.13 -73.60
CA GLU A 549 -56.89 -11.85 -72.63
C GLU A 549 -56.13 -12.98 -71.92
N GLU A 550 -55.31 -13.74 -72.63
CA GLU A 550 -54.49 -14.81 -72.05
C GLU A 550 -53.44 -14.25 -71.08
N MET A 551 -52.78 -13.15 -71.46
CA MET A 551 -51.87 -12.42 -70.58
C MET A 551 -52.59 -11.88 -69.33
N SER A 552 -53.82 -11.38 -69.47
CA SER A 552 -54.65 -10.91 -68.35
C SER A 552 -55.02 -12.05 -67.38
N LYS A 553 -55.39 -13.23 -67.91
CA LYS A 553 -55.66 -14.45 -67.13
C LYS A 553 -54.38 -14.96 -66.43
N SER A 554 -53.23 -14.87 -67.09
CA SER A 554 -51.90 -15.18 -66.53
C SER A 554 -51.52 -14.23 -65.38
N LEU A 555 -51.79 -12.93 -65.50
CA LEU A 555 -51.57 -11.96 -64.42
C LEU A 555 -52.47 -12.24 -63.21
N ALA A 556 -53.77 -12.42 -63.40
CA ALA A 556 -54.71 -12.71 -62.30
C ALA A 556 -54.33 -13.99 -61.52
N SER A 557 -53.86 -15.05 -62.21
CA SER A 557 -53.38 -16.26 -61.52
C SER A 557 -52.09 -16.04 -60.71
N LYS A 558 -51.20 -15.15 -61.15
CA LYS A 558 -50.00 -14.74 -60.39
C LYS A 558 -50.36 -13.87 -59.19
N GLU A 559 -51.31 -12.95 -59.31
CA GLU A 559 -51.82 -12.13 -58.20
C GLU A 559 -52.41 -12.99 -57.08
N VAL A 560 -53.22 -14.01 -57.43
CA VAL A 560 -53.72 -15.00 -56.45
C VAL A 560 -52.57 -15.81 -55.83
N GLY A 561 -51.49 -16.06 -56.56
CA GLY A 561 -50.27 -16.67 -56.01
C GLY A 561 -49.58 -15.78 -54.98
N VAL A 562 -49.39 -14.49 -55.29
CA VAL A 562 -48.81 -13.49 -54.39
C VAL A 562 -49.66 -13.33 -53.12
N GLN A 563 -50.98 -13.28 -53.24
CA GLN A 563 -51.89 -13.19 -52.09
C GLN A 563 -51.77 -14.39 -51.13
N ARG A 564 -51.57 -15.60 -51.65
CA ARG A 564 -51.31 -16.78 -50.80
C ARG A 564 -49.95 -16.71 -50.10
N LEU A 565 -48.90 -16.29 -50.81
CA LEU A 565 -47.56 -16.13 -50.24
C LEU A 565 -47.53 -15.03 -49.18
N GLN A 566 -48.24 -13.92 -49.38
CA GLN A 566 -48.42 -12.88 -48.37
C GLN A 566 -49.09 -13.47 -47.11
N LYS A 567 -50.22 -14.17 -47.25
CA LYS A 567 -50.90 -14.79 -46.10
C LYS A 567 -50.00 -15.79 -45.35
N GLN A 568 -49.18 -16.57 -46.06
CA GLN A 568 -48.20 -17.47 -45.44
C GLN A 568 -47.06 -16.72 -44.73
N LEU A 569 -46.63 -15.56 -45.25
CA LEU A 569 -45.66 -14.69 -44.58
C LEU A 569 -46.27 -14.05 -43.33
N ASP A 570 -47.53 -13.62 -43.38
CA ASP A 570 -48.26 -13.07 -42.24
C ASP A 570 -48.44 -14.13 -41.13
N GLU A 571 -48.83 -15.35 -41.50
CA GLU A 571 -48.93 -16.52 -40.61
C GLU A 571 -47.57 -16.85 -39.97
N LYS A 572 -46.48 -16.87 -40.75
CA LYS A 572 -45.13 -17.13 -40.22
C LYS A 572 -44.62 -15.99 -39.34
N THR A 573 -44.99 -14.74 -39.64
CA THR A 573 -44.68 -13.58 -38.79
C THR A 573 -45.40 -13.69 -37.44
N GLN A 574 -46.66 -14.15 -37.45
CA GLN A 574 -47.43 -14.43 -36.23
C GLN A 574 -46.81 -15.58 -35.42
N GLU A 575 -46.45 -16.71 -36.06
CA GLU A 575 -45.73 -17.82 -35.42
C GLU A 575 -44.42 -17.35 -34.77
N CYS A 576 -43.59 -16.57 -35.48
CA CYS A 576 -42.38 -15.97 -34.93
C CYS A 576 -42.69 -15.07 -33.73
N SER A 577 -43.75 -14.24 -33.77
CA SER A 577 -44.13 -13.39 -32.64
C SER A 577 -44.61 -14.18 -31.40
N VAL A 578 -45.18 -15.38 -31.59
CA VAL A 578 -45.57 -16.29 -30.50
C VAL A 578 -44.35 -16.99 -29.94
N LEU A 579 -43.45 -17.49 -30.79
CA LEU A 579 -42.19 -18.10 -30.37
C LEU A 579 -41.27 -17.10 -29.64
N SER A 580 -41.21 -15.84 -30.09
CA SER A 580 -40.47 -14.78 -29.39
C SER A 580 -41.08 -14.46 -28.02
N ARG A 581 -42.41 -14.48 -27.85
CA ARG A 581 -43.02 -14.38 -26.52
C ARG A 581 -42.67 -15.58 -25.66
N GLN A 582 -42.85 -16.81 -26.16
CA GLN A 582 -42.51 -18.02 -25.40
C GLN A 582 -41.04 -18.06 -24.99
N LEU A 583 -40.11 -17.60 -25.84
CA LEU A 583 -38.70 -17.46 -25.48
C LEU A 583 -38.48 -16.40 -24.40
N GLN A 584 -39.17 -15.24 -24.48
CA GLN A 584 -39.11 -14.22 -23.44
C GLN A 584 -39.70 -14.73 -22.11
N ASP A 585 -40.84 -15.42 -22.14
CA ASP A 585 -41.46 -16.03 -20.97
C ASP A 585 -40.49 -17.05 -20.31
N THR A 586 -39.79 -17.87 -21.11
CA THR A 586 -38.76 -18.78 -20.58
C THR A 586 -37.49 -18.09 -20.10
N LEU A 587 -37.14 -16.91 -20.64
CA LEU A 587 -36.05 -16.08 -20.13
C LEU A 587 -36.43 -15.46 -18.79
N ASP A 588 -37.63 -14.90 -18.67
CA ASP A 588 -38.16 -14.33 -17.43
C ASP A 588 -38.30 -15.40 -16.33
N ASP A 589 -38.73 -16.63 -16.67
CA ASP A 589 -38.74 -17.78 -15.74
C ASP A 589 -37.34 -18.27 -15.37
N ALA A 590 -36.38 -18.27 -16.31
CA ALA A 590 -34.98 -18.57 -16.00
C ALA A 590 -34.36 -17.50 -15.08
N GLN A 591 -34.69 -16.20 -15.30
CA GLN A 591 -34.30 -15.09 -14.45
C GLN A 591 -34.82 -15.31 -13.01
N ARG A 592 -36.11 -15.65 -12.87
CA ARG A 592 -36.76 -15.96 -11.57
C ARG A 592 -36.15 -17.18 -10.87
N GLN A 593 -35.64 -18.16 -11.63
CA GLN A 593 -34.92 -19.31 -11.07
C GLN A 593 -33.47 -18.99 -10.65
N VAL A 594 -32.84 -17.95 -11.20
CA VAL A 594 -31.53 -17.47 -10.74
C VAL A 594 -31.64 -16.67 -9.42
N ASP A 595 -32.75 -15.97 -9.20
CA ASP A 595 -33.00 -15.16 -8.00
C ASP A 595 -33.41 -15.97 -6.74
N THR A 596 -33.32 -17.32 -6.75
CA THR A 596 -33.56 -18.15 -5.55
C THR A 596 -32.46 -19.22 -5.29
N PRO A 597 -31.82 -19.23 -4.10
CA PRO A 597 -30.69 -20.14 -3.80
C PRO A 597 -31.13 -21.59 -3.49
N PRO A 598 -30.20 -22.57 -3.53
CA PRO A 598 -30.50 -23.86 -4.15
C PRO A 598 -31.05 -24.95 -3.23
N ALA A 599 -31.87 -25.83 -3.82
CA ALA A 599 -32.25 -27.13 -3.26
C ALA A 599 -32.27 -28.23 -4.34
N ALA A 600 -31.70 -29.40 -4.01
CA ALA A 600 -31.85 -30.71 -4.66
C ALA A 600 -31.71 -30.81 -6.21
N ALA A 601 -30.58 -31.38 -6.65
CA ALA A 601 -30.57 -32.18 -7.89
C ALA A 601 -31.41 -33.46 -7.70
N PRO A 602 -31.99 -34.03 -8.78
CA PRO A 602 -31.24 -34.93 -9.66
C PRO A 602 -31.31 -34.46 -11.14
N SER A 603 -30.48 -34.92 -12.09
CA SER A 603 -30.39 -36.29 -12.64
C SER A 603 -31.73 -36.84 -13.15
N SER A 604 -31.83 -37.61 -14.23
CA SER A 604 -30.92 -37.98 -15.32
C SER A 604 -31.72 -38.88 -16.28
N HIS A 605 -31.26 -39.07 -17.51
CA HIS A 605 -31.75 -40.09 -18.46
C HIS A 605 -33.22 -39.96 -18.91
N ALA A 606 -33.69 -40.73 -19.90
CA ALA A 606 -33.14 -41.04 -21.23
C ALA A 606 -34.23 -41.80 -22.02
N TRP A 607 -34.06 -41.91 -23.35
CA TRP A 607 -34.77 -42.87 -24.22
C TRP A 607 -36.29 -42.61 -24.41
N ARG A 608 -36.99 -43.10 -25.45
CA ARG A 608 -36.60 -43.55 -26.81
C ARG A 608 -37.88 -43.89 -27.60
N GLU A 609 -37.89 -43.57 -28.89
CA GLU A 609 -38.90 -44.00 -29.89
C GLU A 609 -40.34 -43.46 -29.66
N ARG A 610 -41.20 -43.32 -30.68
CA ARG A 610 -41.22 -44.04 -31.98
C ARG A 610 -41.78 -43.16 -33.13
N SER A 611 -41.10 -43.18 -34.30
CA SER A 611 -41.53 -42.71 -35.63
C SER A 611 -41.82 -41.19 -35.81
N SER A 612 -41.25 -40.40 -36.73
CA SER A 612 -40.66 -40.61 -38.09
C SER A 612 -41.70 -40.95 -39.17
N PRO A 613 -41.65 -40.41 -40.42
CA PRO A 613 -40.62 -39.57 -41.08
C PRO A 613 -40.97 -38.05 -41.03
N ALA A 614 -40.07 -37.05 -41.17
CA ALA A 614 -38.99 -36.76 -42.14
C ALA A 614 -39.49 -36.42 -43.57
N GLY A 615 -39.01 -35.38 -44.27
CA GLY A 615 -38.03 -34.31 -44.00
C GLY A 615 -37.63 -33.64 -45.34
N GLY A 616 -37.08 -32.42 -45.43
CA GLY A 616 -36.69 -31.40 -44.44
C GLY A 616 -35.96 -30.23 -45.15
N LYS A 617 -35.29 -29.34 -44.39
CA LYS A 617 -34.50 -28.14 -44.84
C LYS A 617 -35.38 -26.99 -45.40
N GLN A 618 -35.40 -25.74 -44.91
CA GLN A 618 -34.44 -24.86 -44.20
C GLN A 618 -33.20 -24.49 -45.04
N HIS A 619 -32.69 -23.26 -45.08
CA HIS A 619 -32.85 -22.07 -44.21
C HIS A 619 -33.35 -20.82 -45.01
N ALA A 620 -34.09 -19.87 -44.39
CA ALA A 620 -33.64 -18.54 -43.87
C ALA A 620 -33.06 -17.59 -44.94
N GLU A 621 -33.22 -16.26 -44.90
CA GLU A 621 -33.60 -15.31 -43.82
C GLU A 621 -34.83 -14.46 -44.25
N GLY A 622 -35.47 -13.59 -43.46
CA GLY A 622 -35.24 -13.22 -42.05
C GLY A 622 -35.23 -11.69 -41.85
N SER A 623 -36.39 -11.03 -41.91
CA SER A 623 -36.56 -9.61 -41.55
C SER A 623 -37.43 -9.47 -40.30
N GLY A 624 -36.92 -8.82 -39.26
CA GLY A 624 -37.66 -8.58 -38.01
C GLY A 624 -38.19 -7.16 -37.87
N GLN A 625 -39.05 -6.97 -36.85
CA GLN A 625 -39.48 -5.68 -36.25
C GLN A 625 -40.33 -4.76 -37.18
N GLY A 626 -41.34 -4.05 -36.66
CA GLY A 626 -41.92 -4.07 -35.31
C GLY A 626 -42.84 -2.86 -35.05
N GLU A 627 -43.47 -2.83 -33.87
CA GLU A 627 -43.95 -1.61 -33.19
C GLU A 627 -45.10 -0.84 -33.95
N ASP A 628 -45.71 0.27 -33.51
CA ASP A 628 -45.57 1.08 -32.29
C ASP A 628 -46.83 1.94 -31.95
N VAL A 629 -46.75 2.68 -30.83
CA VAL A 629 -47.38 3.96 -30.39
C VAL A 629 -48.88 4.09 -30.04
N SER A 630 -49.13 4.77 -28.90
CA SER A 630 -49.88 6.07 -28.76
C SER A 630 -50.96 6.17 -27.65
N VAL A 631 -51.18 7.30 -26.96
CA VAL A 631 -50.31 8.46 -26.58
C VAL A 631 -51.00 9.39 -25.54
N GLN A 632 -50.23 10.00 -24.60
CA GLN A 632 -50.53 11.23 -23.80
C GLN A 632 -51.75 11.19 -22.80
N SER A 633 -51.99 12.14 -21.87
CA SER A 633 -51.52 13.55 -21.75
C SER A 633 -51.60 14.20 -20.34
N VAL A 634 -51.12 15.45 -20.23
CA VAL A 634 -51.29 16.54 -19.21
C VAL A 634 -50.59 16.47 -17.82
N GLY A 635 -50.13 17.64 -17.33
CA GLY A 635 -49.70 17.97 -15.93
C GLY A 635 -50.43 19.25 -15.43
N PRO A 636 -49.86 20.20 -14.64
CA PRO A 636 -48.57 20.24 -13.92
C PRO A 636 -48.66 20.83 -12.46
N ALA A 637 -47.52 21.24 -11.87
CA ALA A 637 -47.30 22.24 -10.79
C ALA A 637 -47.24 21.83 -9.29
N GLU A 638 -46.40 22.58 -8.55
CA GLU A 638 -46.03 22.52 -7.10
C GLU A 638 -46.73 23.66 -6.27
N PRO A 639 -46.34 23.96 -5.01
CA PRO A 639 -46.32 23.13 -3.79
C PRO A 639 -47.03 23.81 -2.58
N ALA A 640 -47.23 23.10 -1.45
CA ALA A 640 -47.54 23.73 -0.15
C ALA A 640 -47.20 22.87 1.09
N GLU A 641 -46.36 23.41 1.98
CA GLU A 641 -46.41 23.21 3.45
C GLU A 641 -47.31 24.32 4.06
N PRO A 642 -47.70 24.33 5.37
CA PRO A 642 -47.08 23.68 6.54
C PRO A 642 -48.07 23.06 7.56
N SER A 643 -47.58 22.60 8.73
CA SER A 643 -48.18 22.90 10.05
C SER A 643 -47.37 22.42 11.26
N GLN A 644 -47.53 23.10 12.40
CA GLN A 644 -46.89 22.79 13.69
C GLN A 644 -47.79 21.92 14.59
N SER A 645 -47.23 21.17 15.56
CA SER A 645 -47.38 21.50 17.01
C SER A 645 -47.16 20.33 18.01
N ARG A 646 -46.66 20.69 19.20
CA ARG A 646 -47.08 20.23 20.56
C ARG A 646 -46.93 18.74 20.98
N ALA A 647 -45.99 18.52 21.91
CA ALA A 647 -46.18 17.75 23.15
C ALA A 647 -45.16 18.19 24.23
N GLU A 648 -45.44 17.92 25.52
CA GLU A 648 -44.68 18.40 26.69
C GLU A 648 -44.19 17.25 27.62
N PRO A 649 -43.37 17.50 28.66
CA PRO A 649 -42.47 16.48 29.24
C PRO A 649 -42.99 15.77 30.50
N ALA A 650 -42.19 14.81 31.00
CA ALA A 650 -42.28 14.26 32.35
C ALA A 650 -40.91 14.34 33.07
N ALA A 651 -40.91 14.50 34.39
CA ALA A 651 -39.70 14.81 35.17
C ALA A 651 -39.56 13.95 36.44
N ALA A 652 -38.33 13.51 36.75
CA ALA A 652 -37.89 13.00 38.05
C ALA A 652 -36.35 12.86 38.08
N GLN A 653 -35.62 12.97 39.19
CA GLN A 653 -35.88 13.76 40.41
C GLN A 653 -34.52 14.00 41.13
N GLN A 654 -34.29 15.19 41.69
CA GLN A 654 -33.10 15.43 42.51
C GLN A 654 -33.33 15.02 43.98
N ARG A 655 -32.31 14.39 44.59
CA ARG A 655 -31.98 14.55 46.01
C ARG A 655 -30.46 14.61 46.15
N GLY A 656 -29.96 15.58 46.93
CA GLY A 656 -28.57 15.65 47.37
C GLY A 656 -28.39 15.05 48.77
N GLY A 657 -27.16 14.70 49.12
CA GLY A 657 -26.78 14.19 50.44
C GLY A 657 -25.28 14.31 50.68
N SER A 658 -24.89 14.78 51.87
CA SER A 658 -23.49 14.98 52.27
C SER A 658 -22.74 13.66 52.47
N GLY A 659 -21.42 13.67 52.24
CA GLY A 659 -20.49 12.69 52.82
C GLY A 659 -20.00 13.15 54.22
N PRO A 660 -18.81 12.74 54.70
CA PRO A 660 -17.81 11.84 54.10
C PRO A 660 -17.27 10.75 55.09
N LEU A 661 -16.06 10.22 54.83
CA LEU A 661 -15.22 9.28 55.62
C LEU A 661 -15.46 7.77 55.41
N GLY A 662 -14.38 6.97 55.60
CA GLY A 662 -14.42 5.50 55.67
C GLY A 662 -13.51 4.74 54.67
N TRP A 663 -12.18 4.80 54.82
CA TRP A 663 -11.26 3.86 54.15
C TRP A 663 -11.00 2.64 55.06
N VAL A 664 -11.67 1.52 54.80
CA VAL A 664 -11.22 0.16 55.19
C VAL A 664 -11.61 -0.77 54.04
N GLY A 665 -10.72 -1.65 53.61
CA GLY A 665 -10.97 -2.59 52.51
C GLY A 665 -10.92 -4.06 52.95
N THR A 666 -11.84 -4.85 52.41
CA THR A 666 -11.79 -6.31 52.30
C THR A 666 -12.31 -6.70 50.92
N GLY A 667 -11.81 -7.80 50.35
CA GLY A 667 -12.01 -8.14 48.93
C GLY A 667 -13.35 -8.81 48.58
N SER A 668 -13.53 -9.00 47.27
CA SER A 668 -14.55 -9.82 46.59
C SER A 668 -16.02 -9.56 46.93
N ASP A 669 -16.73 -8.84 46.06
CA ASP A 669 -17.70 -9.48 45.14
C ASP A 669 -18.34 -8.46 44.18
N LEU A 670 -19.12 -8.99 43.22
CA LEU A 670 -19.96 -8.31 42.20
C LEU A 670 -19.15 -7.62 41.06
N VAL A 671 -19.39 -7.86 39.77
CA VAL A 671 -20.63 -8.02 38.95
C VAL A 671 -21.30 -6.67 38.63
N THR A 672 -21.30 -6.33 37.32
CA THR A 672 -22.02 -5.20 36.68
C THR A 672 -21.76 -3.80 37.23
N ASP A 673 -20.53 -3.31 37.11
CA ASP A 673 -20.25 -1.87 37.23
C ASP A 673 -20.51 -1.12 35.92
N TYR A 674 -21.76 -0.70 35.72
CA TYR A 674 -22.14 0.34 34.76
C TYR A 674 -22.31 1.73 35.45
N GLY A 675 -21.83 1.88 36.70
CA GLY A 675 -22.09 3.04 37.55
C GLY A 675 -20.89 3.97 37.77
N LEU A 676 -19.66 3.45 37.75
CA LEU A 676 -18.46 4.27 37.97
C LEU A 676 -18.01 5.01 36.71
N LEU A 677 -18.30 4.55 35.49
CA LEU A 677 -17.92 5.28 34.26
C LEU A 677 -18.37 6.75 34.27
N PRO A 678 -19.66 7.07 34.54
CA PRO A 678 -20.12 8.47 34.64
C PRO A 678 -19.58 9.25 35.85
N GLN A 679 -18.99 8.59 36.86
CA GLN A 679 -18.31 9.27 37.97
C GLN A 679 -16.83 9.54 37.64
N MET A 680 -16.15 8.56 37.05
CA MET A 680 -14.77 8.69 36.57
C MET A 680 -14.70 9.76 35.48
N GLU A 681 -15.62 9.76 34.53
CA GLU A 681 -15.69 10.79 33.49
C GLU A 681 -15.90 12.20 34.09
N ARG A 682 -16.77 12.35 35.09
CA ARG A 682 -16.91 13.64 35.81
C ARG A 682 -15.61 14.05 36.49
N ARG A 683 -14.93 13.12 37.18
CA ARG A 683 -13.62 13.40 37.81
C ARG A 683 -12.57 13.81 36.79
N TYR A 684 -12.46 13.13 35.65
CA TYR A 684 -11.55 13.51 34.57
C TYR A 684 -11.91 14.88 33.97
N ARG A 685 -13.20 15.16 33.70
CA ARG A 685 -13.65 16.49 33.23
C ARG A 685 -13.32 17.60 34.23
N THR A 686 -13.53 17.38 35.53
CA THR A 686 -13.16 18.33 36.60
C THR A 686 -11.64 18.49 36.73
N GLN A 687 -10.86 17.43 36.54
CA GLN A 687 -9.39 17.50 36.57
C GLN A 687 -8.83 18.23 35.34
N LEU A 688 -9.40 17.99 34.16
CA LEU A 688 -9.09 18.73 32.93
C LEU A 688 -9.43 20.22 33.07
N GLN A 689 -10.59 20.57 33.63
CA GLN A 689 -10.95 21.97 33.87
C GLN A 689 -9.97 22.63 34.86
N ASN A 690 -9.66 22.01 36.00
CA ASN A 690 -8.65 22.53 36.94
C ASN A 690 -7.26 22.70 36.29
N MET A 691 -6.86 21.82 35.38
CA MET A 691 -5.60 21.95 34.64
C MET A 691 -5.66 23.11 33.62
N LYS A 692 -6.79 23.29 32.93
CA LYS A 692 -7.04 24.41 32.02
C LYS A 692 -7.02 25.75 32.79
N ASP A 693 -7.75 25.86 33.89
CA ASP A 693 -7.82 27.08 34.71
C ASP A 693 -6.43 27.48 35.25
N ARG A 694 -5.62 26.49 35.66
CA ARG A 694 -4.22 26.71 36.06
C ARG A 694 -3.33 27.16 34.91
N LEU A 695 -3.56 26.67 33.70
CA LEU A 695 -2.80 27.04 32.50
C LEU A 695 -3.18 28.45 32.03
N GLU A 696 -4.47 28.79 31.98
CA GLU A 696 -4.95 30.16 31.71
C GLU A 696 -4.45 31.16 32.76
N GLN A 697 -4.38 30.78 34.05
CA GLN A 697 -3.78 31.61 35.08
C GLN A 697 -2.25 31.75 34.90
N SER A 698 -1.56 30.73 34.39
CA SER A 698 -0.13 30.80 34.04
C SER A 698 0.12 31.71 32.84
N ASP A 699 -0.72 31.63 31.80
CA ASP A 699 -0.64 32.49 30.63
C ASP A 699 -1.01 33.94 30.94
N SER A 700 -1.98 34.16 31.83
CA SER A 700 -2.29 35.49 32.39
C SER A 700 -1.05 36.08 33.07
N LYS A 701 -0.39 35.32 33.95
CA LYS A 701 0.88 35.74 34.60
C LYS A 701 2.00 35.98 33.60
N ASN A 702 2.15 35.13 32.57
CA ASN A 702 3.13 35.33 31.50
C ASN A 702 2.86 36.61 30.71
N ARG A 703 1.60 36.91 30.35
CA ARG A 703 1.23 38.18 29.69
C ARG A 703 1.50 39.38 30.59
N SER A 704 1.20 39.30 31.90
CA SER A 704 1.57 40.35 32.87
C SER A 704 3.09 40.57 32.95
N LEU A 705 3.88 39.50 32.96
CA LEU A 705 5.35 39.58 32.95
C LEU A 705 5.89 40.13 31.62
N GLN A 706 5.32 39.75 30.48
CA GLN A 706 5.65 40.31 29.17
C GLN A 706 5.32 41.80 29.09
N ASN A 707 4.17 42.22 29.60
CA ASN A 707 3.79 43.64 29.70
C ASN A 707 4.73 44.41 30.63
N TYR A 708 5.16 43.82 31.75
CA TYR A 708 6.13 44.43 32.66
C TYR A 708 7.52 44.55 32.03
N VAL A 709 7.99 43.51 31.31
CA VAL A 709 9.24 43.55 30.53
C VAL A 709 9.15 44.56 29.38
N HIS A 710 8.00 44.71 28.73
CA HIS A 710 7.77 45.75 27.73
C HIS A 710 7.82 47.14 28.37
N PHE A 711 7.14 47.35 29.50
CA PHE A 711 7.19 48.61 30.25
C PHE A 711 8.62 48.98 30.63
N LEU A 712 9.39 48.05 31.20
CA LEU A 712 10.83 48.24 31.49
C LEU A 712 11.63 48.61 30.23
N LYS A 713 11.42 47.91 29.10
CA LYS A 713 12.10 48.24 27.83
C LYS A 713 11.74 49.64 27.32
N THR A 714 10.49 50.08 27.46
CA THR A 714 10.06 51.43 27.04
C THR A 714 10.57 52.52 28.00
N SER A 715 10.56 52.26 29.31
CA SER A 715 11.02 53.23 30.33
C SER A 715 12.54 53.39 30.38
N TYR A 716 13.31 52.34 30.10
CA TYR A 716 14.78 52.38 30.12
C TYR A 716 15.42 52.46 28.72
N GLY A 717 14.64 52.34 27.63
CA GLY A 717 15.12 52.46 26.25
C GLY A 717 15.08 53.88 25.66
N ASN A 718 14.61 54.87 26.43
CA ASN A 718 14.49 56.28 26.01
C ASN A 718 15.48 57.22 26.75
N ASN A 719 16.59 56.68 27.26
CA ASN A 719 17.74 57.41 27.83
C ASN A 719 19.02 57.06 27.04
#